data_AF-B2TJT2-F1
#
_entry.id   AF-B2TJT2-F1
#
_cell.length_a   1.000
_cell.length_b   1.000
_cell.length_c   1.000
_cell.angle_alpha   90.00
_cell.angle_beta   90.00
_cell.angle_gamma   90.00
#
_symmetry.space_group_name_H-M   'P 1'
#
loop_
_entity.id
_entity.type
_entity.pdbx_description
1 polymer ?
#
loop_
_entity_poly.entity_id
_entity_poly.type
_entity_poly.pdbx_seq_one_letter_code
_entity_poly.pdbx_strand_id
1 'polypeptide(L)'
;MVNKKVLELANHISMKRSGSKTAITPEDPEYKILEPVVTSEMAEVGLCLELRKKKSAEEVAALCGKSVEETSKLLLDLAFAGACFVNEIDGVDKFWFDLWVPGQMEMIVNHPDREKIENFKQIGEAFEGYGRKKALITAGVFSIGTGPMRVIPIETAIQGETRRASYEEISKYLNENTIFSVSNCSCRTSREAMGEGCGHLKEDMCIQLGHAAEYYIRTGRGRKITREEAFEIIKRAEENGLMHQIPNADGPGNTHAICNCCGCSCYATRIAGMFQNNNMVRSNYVSKIDKDKCVACGECVQVCPVNALKLGQKLCTKTPIVEKKREDFAYNTDWGEDKWNVDYRINRENVVETGTSPCKTNCPAHISVQGYIKLASQGRYKEALELIKHENPFPAVCGRICPRKCESECTRGDIDEPVAIDEIKKFIAEQDLNMDNRYVPKLRHEYGNKIAIIGGGPSGLSCAFYLALDGYKVTVFEKQKALGGMLTLGIPSYRLEKDVINAEIEILRELGVEFKVGVEVGKDVSLKYLRDQGYEAFYLAIGAQTGRKLGVEGEDSEGVITGVDFLRNVNLGNEVKLEGNVVVIGGGNVAIDVARTATRVGASKVNMFCLESRKEMPALDEEIQEAMDEDIEINNSWGPKKIIQENGKVIAIEFKKCISVFDKDRRFSPVFDENETKIVKANHILISVGQGMDWGTLLENSKIELNSNKTIKADLFTLQTAEPDVFAGGDALTGPKFAIDAIALGKEASISIHRYVHPGQSLVYGRDRRAYHAFDKENLTLQGYDHIKRQKIAHIEGAKSKGTFRDLRPTFTEEQMKKETERCLGCGATTVDQDQCIGCGACTTRCKFDAITLYKKYDAQSVTLKELKPKVIKNIIKRKFVIKARKIKKSFKRNS
;
A
#
# COMPACT_ATOMS: atom_id res chain seq x y z
N MET A 1 15.13 -29.92 -29.06
CA MET A 1 16.17 -29.96 -30.11
C MET A 1 16.22 -28.57 -30.73
N VAL A 2 17.39 -27.94 -30.85
CA VAL A 2 17.50 -26.54 -31.32
C VAL A 2 17.01 -26.42 -32.77
N ASN A 3 16.06 -25.51 -33.02
CA ASN A 3 15.62 -25.20 -34.37
C ASN A 3 16.65 -24.29 -35.05
N LYS A 4 17.45 -24.87 -35.95
CA LYS A 4 18.53 -24.15 -36.66
C LYS A 4 18.01 -22.96 -37.47
N LYS A 5 16.84 -23.07 -38.10
CA LYS A 5 16.27 -22.00 -38.93
C LYS A 5 15.80 -20.82 -38.09
N VAL A 6 15.17 -21.09 -36.95
CA VAL A 6 14.79 -20.04 -35.99
C VAL A 6 16.03 -19.34 -35.40
N LEU A 7 17.11 -20.07 -35.15
CA LEU A 7 18.38 -19.49 -34.70
C LEU A 7 19.05 -18.61 -35.77
N GLU A 8 18.97 -19.00 -37.04
CA GLU A 8 19.39 -18.18 -38.18
C GLU A 8 18.56 -16.89 -38.23
N LEU A 9 17.24 -16.98 -38.08
CA LEU A 9 16.35 -15.82 -38.03
C LEU A 9 16.69 -14.88 -36.87
N ALA A 10 16.92 -15.39 -35.67
CA ALA A 10 17.30 -14.59 -34.50
C ALA A 10 18.61 -13.79 -34.74
N ASN A 11 19.58 -14.43 -35.40
CA ASN A 11 20.82 -13.77 -35.84
C ASN A 11 20.54 -12.69 -36.89
N HIS A 12 19.69 -12.99 -37.87
CA HIS A 12 19.32 -12.08 -38.96
C HIS A 12 18.63 -10.81 -38.45
N ILE A 13 17.60 -10.94 -37.61
CA ILE A 13 16.92 -9.79 -36.98
C ILE A 13 17.90 -8.97 -36.14
N SER A 14 18.84 -9.63 -35.47
CA SER A 14 19.89 -8.98 -34.68
C SER A 14 21.03 -8.38 -35.52
N MET A 15 20.99 -8.50 -36.85
CA MET A 15 22.05 -8.09 -37.78
C MET A 15 23.42 -8.69 -37.41
N LYS A 16 23.44 -9.94 -36.96
CA LYS A 16 24.63 -10.69 -36.57
C LYS A 16 24.89 -11.81 -37.55
N ARG A 17 26.17 -12.06 -37.83
CA ARG A 17 26.58 -13.19 -38.67
C ARG A 17 26.55 -14.49 -37.85
N SER A 18 25.81 -15.49 -38.31
CA SER A 18 25.80 -16.84 -37.72
C SER A 18 27.22 -17.40 -37.61
N GLY A 19 27.54 -18.03 -36.48
CA GLY A 19 28.88 -18.57 -36.18
C GLY A 19 29.96 -17.52 -35.83
N SER A 20 29.65 -16.22 -35.84
CA SER A 20 30.56 -15.20 -35.31
C SER A 20 30.65 -15.23 -33.78
N LYS A 21 31.70 -14.64 -33.20
CA LYS A 21 31.84 -14.48 -31.73
C LYS A 21 30.67 -13.71 -31.08
N THR A 22 29.95 -12.93 -31.86
CA THR A 22 28.80 -12.15 -31.41
C THR A 22 27.46 -12.79 -31.79
N ALA A 23 27.45 -13.95 -32.46
CA ALA A 23 26.25 -14.63 -32.89
C ALA A 23 25.32 -14.92 -31.71
N ILE A 24 24.02 -14.92 -31.99
CA ILE A 24 22.98 -15.37 -31.06
C ILE A 24 23.12 -16.89 -30.88
N THR A 25 23.05 -17.34 -29.63
CA THR A 25 23.04 -18.76 -29.25
C THR A 25 21.64 -19.20 -28.80
N PRO A 26 21.36 -20.52 -28.66
CA PRO A 26 20.07 -21.00 -28.16
C PRO A 26 19.75 -20.54 -26.72
N GLU A 27 20.76 -20.15 -25.95
CA GLU A 27 20.62 -19.67 -24.58
C GLU A 27 20.22 -18.19 -24.54
N ASP A 28 20.40 -17.47 -25.64
CA ASP A 28 20.15 -16.05 -25.72
C ASP A 28 18.65 -15.71 -25.80
N PRO A 29 18.22 -14.60 -25.17
CA PRO A 29 16.84 -14.12 -25.21
C PRO A 29 16.23 -14.02 -26.61
N GLU A 30 17.02 -13.55 -27.58
CA GLU A 30 16.57 -13.35 -28.96
C GLU A 30 16.10 -14.65 -29.64
N TYR A 31 16.70 -15.80 -29.32
CA TYR A 31 16.24 -17.11 -29.82
C TYR A 31 15.09 -17.65 -28.98
N LYS A 32 15.24 -17.62 -27.64
CA LYS A 32 14.26 -18.19 -26.70
C LYS A 32 12.86 -17.59 -26.85
N ILE A 33 12.76 -16.33 -27.24
CA ILE A 33 11.46 -15.70 -27.46
C ILE A 33 10.77 -16.16 -28.75
N LEU A 34 11.54 -16.52 -29.79
CA LEU A 34 11.02 -16.95 -31.09
C LEU A 34 10.67 -18.43 -31.11
N GLU A 35 11.47 -19.26 -30.45
CA GLU A 35 11.35 -20.73 -30.48
C GLU A 35 9.91 -21.26 -30.23
N PRO A 36 9.12 -20.73 -29.27
CA PRO A 36 7.78 -21.27 -29.02
C PRO A 36 6.73 -20.86 -30.06
N VAL A 37 7.02 -19.87 -30.92
CA VAL A 37 6.00 -19.23 -31.78
C VAL A 37 6.38 -19.16 -33.26
N VAL A 38 7.62 -19.52 -33.62
CA VAL A 38 8.11 -19.47 -35.01
C VAL A 38 8.53 -20.85 -35.47
N THR A 39 7.95 -21.33 -36.58
CA THR A 39 8.35 -22.58 -37.23
C THR A 39 9.55 -22.38 -38.16
N SER A 40 10.16 -23.48 -38.61
CA SER A 40 11.27 -23.42 -39.59
C SER A 40 10.84 -22.74 -40.90
N GLU A 41 9.63 -23.02 -41.38
CA GLU A 41 9.09 -22.47 -42.63
C GLU A 41 8.81 -20.97 -42.52
N MET A 42 8.27 -20.52 -41.37
CA MET A 42 8.13 -19.10 -41.05
C MET A 42 9.49 -18.39 -41.01
N ALA A 43 10.50 -19.05 -40.43
CA ALA A 43 11.85 -18.51 -40.37
C ALA A 43 12.48 -18.37 -41.75
N GLU A 44 12.24 -19.30 -42.68
CA GLU A 44 12.74 -19.22 -44.06
C GLU A 44 12.26 -17.97 -44.79
N VAL A 45 10.96 -17.65 -44.73
CA VAL A 45 10.45 -16.41 -45.35
C VAL A 45 10.89 -15.17 -44.58
N GLY A 46 11.01 -15.25 -43.26
CA GLY A 46 11.51 -14.16 -42.42
C GLY A 46 12.94 -13.75 -42.77
N LEU A 47 13.82 -14.69 -43.14
CA LEU A 47 15.20 -14.40 -43.55
C LEU A 47 15.29 -13.48 -44.78
N CYS A 48 14.23 -13.33 -45.56
CA CYS A 48 14.16 -12.43 -46.72
C CYS A 48 13.68 -11.01 -46.38
N LEU A 49 13.16 -10.80 -45.17
CA LEU A 49 12.77 -9.47 -44.66
C LEU A 49 13.98 -8.70 -44.12
N GLU A 50 13.84 -7.39 -43.98
CA GLU A 50 14.90 -6.50 -43.51
C GLU A 50 14.37 -5.48 -42.50
N LEU A 51 15.27 -4.92 -41.68
CA LEU A 51 14.93 -3.92 -40.67
C LEU A 51 14.38 -2.64 -41.33
N ARG A 52 13.12 -2.31 -41.03
CA ARG A 52 12.37 -1.13 -41.50
C ARG A 52 12.38 -0.96 -43.03
N LYS A 53 12.51 -2.05 -43.79
CA LYS A 53 12.30 -2.08 -45.24
C LYS A 53 11.09 -2.95 -45.56
N LYS A 54 10.07 -2.30 -46.10
CA LYS A 54 8.76 -2.88 -46.43
C LYS A 54 8.85 -3.65 -47.74
N LYS A 55 8.44 -4.93 -47.75
CA LYS A 55 8.39 -5.80 -48.93
C LYS A 55 7.01 -6.47 -49.05
N SER A 56 6.51 -6.68 -50.27
CA SER A 56 5.30 -7.49 -50.49
C SER A 56 5.63 -8.99 -50.45
N ALA A 57 4.59 -9.81 -50.33
CA ALA A 57 4.73 -11.26 -50.46
C ALA A 57 5.36 -11.68 -51.80
N GLU A 58 5.08 -10.96 -52.90
CA GLU A 58 5.69 -11.20 -54.21
C GLU A 58 7.20 -10.97 -54.21
N GLU A 59 7.65 -9.84 -53.64
CA GLU A 59 9.06 -9.51 -53.52
C GLU A 59 9.81 -10.54 -52.65
N VAL A 60 9.17 -11.04 -51.60
CA VAL A 60 9.74 -12.07 -50.72
C VAL A 60 9.76 -13.44 -51.39
N ALA A 61 8.69 -13.81 -52.09
CA ALA A 61 8.57 -15.09 -52.80
C ALA A 61 9.69 -15.27 -53.83
N ALA A 62 10.03 -14.20 -54.55
CA ALA A 62 11.15 -14.17 -55.49
C ALA A 62 12.52 -14.40 -54.82
N LEU A 63 12.66 -14.06 -53.54
CA LEU A 63 13.91 -14.23 -52.78
C LEU A 63 14.05 -15.61 -52.13
N CYS A 64 12.94 -16.22 -51.69
CA CYS A 64 12.96 -17.53 -51.02
C CYS A 64 12.62 -18.71 -51.95
N GLY A 65 12.16 -18.45 -53.18
CA GLY A 65 11.84 -19.49 -54.16
C GLY A 65 10.54 -20.25 -53.88
N LYS A 66 9.65 -19.70 -53.04
CA LYS A 66 8.31 -20.24 -52.74
C LYS A 66 7.24 -19.58 -53.63
N SER A 67 6.03 -20.15 -53.68
CA SER A 67 4.91 -19.48 -54.35
C SER A 67 4.49 -18.21 -53.59
N VAL A 68 3.87 -17.26 -54.28
CA VAL A 68 3.37 -16.02 -53.65
C VAL A 68 2.31 -16.33 -52.58
N GLU A 69 1.44 -17.31 -52.84
CA GLU A 69 0.38 -17.73 -51.92
C GLU A 69 0.96 -18.34 -50.63
N GLU A 70 1.89 -19.29 -50.75
CA GLU A 70 2.57 -19.90 -49.60
C GLU A 70 3.37 -18.85 -48.81
N THR A 71 4.10 -17.98 -49.52
CA THR A 71 4.89 -16.90 -48.90
C THR A 71 3.99 -15.93 -48.14
N SER A 72 2.86 -15.53 -48.72
CA SER A 72 1.89 -14.64 -48.08
C SER A 72 1.35 -15.25 -46.80
N LYS A 73 0.95 -16.53 -46.83
CA LYS A 73 0.49 -17.24 -45.64
C LYS A 73 1.56 -17.28 -44.54
N LEU A 74 2.78 -17.71 -44.87
CA LEU A 74 3.87 -17.80 -43.89
C LEU A 74 4.30 -16.43 -43.33
N LEU A 75 4.21 -15.36 -44.12
CA LEU A 75 4.46 -13.99 -43.66
C LEU A 75 3.35 -13.47 -42.74
N LEU A 76 2.10 -13.84 -43.00
CA LEU A 76 0.97 -13.52 -42.12
C LEU A 76 1.07 -14.29 -40.80
N ASP A 77 1.41 -15.58 -40.84
CA ASP A 77 1.73 -16.37 -39.64
C ASP A 77 2.93 -15.75 -38.91
N LEU A 78 3.94 -15.32 -39.69
CA LEU A 78 5.04 -14.39 -39.38
C LEU A 78 4.65 -13.27 -38.40
N ALA A 79 3.72 -12.47 -38.91
CA ALA A 79 3.18 -11.29 -38.27
C ALA A 79 2.28 -11.65 -37.09
N PHE A 80 1.49 -12.72 -37.20
CA PHE A 80 0.64 -13.22 -36.13
C PHE A 80 1.44 -13.70 -34.93
N ALA A 81 2.60 -14.34 -35.15
CA ALA A 81 3.54 -14.68 -34.07
C ALA A 81 4.19 -13.45 -33.42
N GLY A 82 4.26 -12.33 -34.14
CA GLY A 82 4.87 -11.07 -33.66
C GLY A 82 6.33 -10.91 -34.04
N ALA A 83 6.86 -11.84 -34.85
CA ALA A 83 8.23 -11.84 -35.32
C ALA A 83 8.45 -10.91 -36.53
N CYS A 84 7.39 -10.43 -37.17
CA CYS A 84 7.44 -9.33 -38.14
C CYS A 84 6.19 -8.42 -38.04
N PHE A 85 6.23 -7.29 -38.73
CA PHE A 85 5.10 -6.36 -38.85
C PHE A 85 4.44 -6.48 -40.22
N VAL A 86 3.15 -6.20 -40.28
CA VAL A 86 2.34 -6.13 -41.51
C VAL A 86 1.38 -4.94 -41.46
N ASN A 87 1.33 -4.17 -42.53
CA ASN A 87 0.33 -3.14 -42.77
C ASN A 87 -0.01 -3.11 -44.26
N GLU A 88 -1.22 -2.66 -44.58
CA GLU A 88 -1.59 -2.39 -45.97
C GLU A 88 -0.99 -1.05 -46.41
N ILE A 89 -0.24 -1.05 -47.51
CA ILE A 89 0.37 0.15 -48.07
C ILE A 89 0.09 0.15 -49.57
N ASP A 90 -0.60 1.19 -50.04
CA ASP A 90 -1.04 1.32 -51.43
C ASP A 90 -1.86 0.10 -51.91
N GLY A 91 -2.70 -0.45 -51.03
CA GLY A 91 -3.55 -1.62 -51.32
C GLY A 91 -2.81 -2.96 -51.30
N VAL A 92 -1.54 -2.99 -50.88
CA VAL A 92 -0.72 -4.21 -50.84
C VAL A 92 -0.18 -4.44 -49.44
N ASP A 93 -0.25 -5.68 -48.97
CA ASP A 93 0.39 -6.08 -47.73
C ASP A 93 1.90 -5.95 -47.82
N LYS A 94 2.47 -5.16 -46.93
CA LYS A 94 3.91 -5.00 -46.80
C LYS A 94 4.38 -5.50 -45.44
N PHE A 95 5.49 -6.24 -45.45
CA PHE A 95 6.09 -6.91 -44.29
C PHE A 95 7.50 -6.38 -44.02
N TRP A 96 7.89 -6.27 -42.75
CA TRP A 96 9.23 -5.85 -42.34
C TRP A 96 9.56 -6.25 -40.89
N PHE A 97 10.83 -6.13 -40.50
CA PHE A 97 11.27 -6.22 -39.11
C PHE A 97 11.42 -4.85 -38.47
N ASP A 98 11.09 -4.71 -37.19
CA ASP A 98 11.51 -3.57 -36.37
C ASP A 98 12.52 -4.00 -35.29
N LEU A 99 12.90 -3.07 -34.42
CA LEU A 99 13.73 -3.31 -33.25
C LEU A 99 13.14 -4.43 -32.36
N TRP A 100 14.01 -5.08 -31.60
CA TRP A 100 13.57 -6.03 -30.58
C TRP A 100 12.76 -5.36 -29.48
N VAL A 101 13.25 -4.23 -28.94
CA VAL A 101 12.62 -3.46 -27.85
C VAL A 101 12.90 -1.95 -28.02
N PRO A 102 11.87 -1.08 -28.07
CA PRO A 102 10.46 -1.43 -28.26
C PRO A 102 10.22 -2.00 -29.67
N GLY A 103 9.46 -3.09 -29.77
CA GLY A 103 9.06 -3.69 -31.04
C GLY A 103 8.66 -5.15 -30.90
N GLN A 104 9.42 -6.04 -31.54
CA GLN A 104 9.01 -7.45 -31.75
C GLN A 104 8.75 -8.21 -30.45
N MET A 105 9.56 -7.99 -29.40
CA MET A 105 9.38 -8.74 -28.15
C MET A 105 8.05 -8.40 -27.47
N GLU A 106 7.63 -7.12 -27.50
CA GLU A 106 6.31 -6.74 -27.04
C GLU A 106 5.20 -7.40 -27.84
N MET A 107 5.35 -7.50 -29.17
CA MET A 107 4.34 -8.14 -30.04
C MET A 107 4.21 -9.64 -29.74
N ILE A 108 5.33 -10.33 -29.51
CA ILE A 108 5.33 -11.77 -29.15
C ILE A 108 4.72 -11.98 -27.77
N VAL A 109 5.01 -11.11 -26.79
CA VAL A 109 4.41 -11.20 -25.45
C VAL A 109 2.90 -10.89 -25.49
N ASN A 110 2.47 -9.97 -26.35
CA ASN A 110 1.06 -9.66 -26.55
C ASN A 110 0.33 -10.63 -27.49
N HIS A 111 0.90 -11.81 -27.78
CA HIS A 111 0.27 -12.80 -28.65
C HIS A 111 -1.20 -13.07 -28.24
N PRO A 112 -2.15 -13.05 -29.20
CA PRO A 112 -3.58 -13.21 -28.89
C PRO A 112 -3.88 -14.56 -28.25
N ASP A 113 -3.27 -15.64 -28.75
CA ASP A 113 -3.40 -16.99 -28.21
C ASP A 113 -2.37 -17.35 -27.12
N ARG A 114 -1.86 -16.36 -26.36
CA ARG A 114 -0.81 -16.60 -25.35
C ARG A 114 -1.09 -17.73 -24.36
N GLU A 115 -2.36 -17.95 -24.02
CA GLU A 115 -2.79 -19.02 -23.10
C GLU A 115 -2.64 -20.43 -23.70
N LYS A 116 -2.54 -20.54 -25.03
CA LYS A 116 -2.35 -21.79 -25.77
C LYS A 116 -0.88 -22.06 -26.12
N ILE A 117 0.02 -21.10 -25.90
CA ILE A 117 1.43 -21.25 -26.23
C ILE A 117 2.11 -22.10 -25.16
N GLU A 118 2.63 -23.26 -25.57
CA GLU A 118 3.46 -24.09 -24.71
C GLU A 118 4.70 -23.30 -24.25
N ASN A 119 4.99 -23.31 -22.96
CA ASN A 119 6.11 -22.58 -22.35
C ASN A 119 6.05 -21.04 -22.54
N PHE A 120 4.87 -20.40 -22.50
CA PHE A 120 4.77 -18.94 -22.52
C PHE A 120 5.63 -18.21 -21.45
N LYS A 121 5.92 -18.87 -20.32
CA LYS A 121 6.88 -18.36 -19.33
C LYS A 121 8.27 -18.08 -19.92
N GLN A 122 8.76 -18.91 -20.85
CA GLN A 122 10.04 -18.70 -21.56
C GLN A 122 10.05 -17.38 -22.34
N ILE A 123 8.93 -17.02 -22.98
CA ILE A 123 8.77 -15.73 -23.68
C ILE A 123 8.93 -14.57 -22.68
N GLY A 124 8.27 -14.69 -21.52
CA GLY A 124 8.39 -13.72 -20.44
C GLY A 124 9.82 -13.55 -19.92
N GLU A 125 10.51 -14.67 -19.66
CA GLU A 125 11.91 -14.70 -19.20
C GLU A 125 12.87 -14.14 -20.25
N ALA A 126 12.66 -14.46 -21.53
CA ALA A 126 13.45 -13.92 -22.62
C ALA A 126 13.29 -12.40 -22.73
N PHE A 127 12.06 -11.88 -22.67
CA PHE A 127 11.85 -10.43 -22.74
C PHE A 127 12.53 -9.70 -21.55
N GLU A 128 12.41 -10.23 -20.34
CA GLU A 128 13.10 -9.72 -19.15
C GLU A 128 14.62 -9.70 -19.35
N GLY A 129 15.16 -10.85 -19.77
CA GLY A 129 16.59 -11.13 -19.90
C GLY A 129 17.25 -10.31 -21.00
N TYR A 130 16.55 -10.05 -22.11
CA TYR A 130 17.03 -9.17 -23.18
C TYR A 130 17.32 -7.76 -22.64
N GLY A 131 16.35 -7.18 -21.94
CA GLY A 131 16.51 -5.84 -21.37
C GLY A 131 17.64 -5.77 -20.34
N ARG A 132 17.82 -6.82 -19.52
CA ARG A 132 18.93 -6.92 -18.56
C ARG A 132 20.29 -6.97 -19.27
N LYS A 133 20.42 -7.82 -20.29
CA LYS A 133 21.63 -7.94 -21.13
C LYS A 133 21.98 -6.64 -21.85
N LYS A 134 20.98 -5.90 -22.36
CA LYS A 134 21.22 -4.62 -23.05
C LYS A 134 21.54 -3.48 -22.09
N ALA A 135 20.90 -3.42 -20.93
CA ALA A 135 21.16 -2.38 -19.93
C ALA A 135 22.63 -2.39 -19.45
N LEU A 136 23.25 -3.57 -19.29
CA LEU A 136 24.68 -3.75 -19.01
C LEU A 136 25.59 -2.95 -19.95
N ILE A 137 25.30 -3.01 -21.25
CA ILE A 137 26.16 -2.45 -22.30
C ILE A 137 25.83 -0.97 -22.55
N THR A 138 24.61 -0.54 -22.19
CA THR A 138 24.07 0.79 -22.53
C THR A 138 23.98 1.75 -21.34
N ALA A 139 24.37 1.32 -20.14
CA ALA A 139 24.41 2.17 -18.96
C ALA A 139 25.24 3.45 -19.20
N GLY A 140 24.60 4.61 -19.07
CA GLY A 140 25.23 5.93 -19.27
C GLY A 140 25.62 6.26 -20.71
N VAL A 141 25.27 5.41 -21.68
CA VAL A 141 25.58 5.62 -23.11
C VAL A 141 24.61 6.60 -23.77
N PHE A 142 23.33 6.54 -23.38
CA PHE A 142 22.30 7.44 -23.89
C PHE A 142 22.30 8.77 -23.12
N SER A 143 22.19 9.88 -23.85
CA SER A 143 21.87 11.18 -23.29
C SER A 143 20.35 11.33 -23.12
N ILE A 144 19.95 12.33 -22.34
CA ILE A 144 18.53 12.71 -22.18
C ILE A 144 17.89 12.90 -23.56
N GLY A 145 16.69 12.34 -23.74
CA GLY A 145 15.95 12.37 -25.00
C GLY A 145 16.43 11.39 -26.08
N THR A 146 17.52 10.65 -25.87
CA THR A 146 18.04 9.68 -26.88
C THR A 146 17.86 8.22 -26.49
N GLY A 147 17.28 7.93 -25.33
CA GLY A 147 16.94 6.55 -24.96
C GLY A 147 15.83 5.97 -25.85
N PRO A 148 15.66 4.64 -25.86
CA PRO A 148 14.67 3.98 -26.71
C PRO A 148 13.22 4.21 -26.25
N MET A 149 13.02 4.52 -24.96
CA MET A 149 11.74 4.86 -24.35
C MET A 149 11.86 6.23 -23.67
N ARG A 150 10.75 6.96 -23.57
CA ARG A 150 10.70 8.28 -22.94
C ARG A 150 9.45 8.44 -22.09
N VAL A 151 9.63 8.95 -20.88
CA VAL A 151 8.56 9.38 -19.99
C VAL A 151 7.95 10.66 -20.54
N ILE A 152 6.63 10.67 -20.63
CA ILE A 152 5.84 11.85 -20.91
C ILE A 152 5.22 12.31 -19.58
N PRO A 153 5.42 13.57 -19.17
CA PRO A 153 4.77 14.09 -17.98
C PRO A 153 3.25 13.95 -18.10
N ILE A 154 2.59 13.66 -16.98
CA ILE A 154 1.14 13.84 -16.88
C ILE A 154 0.82 15.29 -17.24
N GLU A 155 -0.05 15.47 -18.22
CA GLU A 155 -0.22 16.76 -18.88
C GLU A 155 -0.69 17.86 -17.91
N THR A 156 -1.59 17.52 -16.99
CA THR A 156 -2.06 18.42 -15.93
C THR A 156 -0.93 18.91 -15.01
N ALA A 157 0.15 18.14 -14.86
CA ALA A 157 1.30 18.53 -14.04
C ALA A 157 2.21 19.57 -14.71
N ILE A 158 2.06 19.81 -16.02
CA ILE A 158 2.87 20.78 -16.78
C ILE A 158 2.05 21.93 -17.38
N GLN A 159 0.72 21.97 -17.17
CA GLN A 159 -0.15 23.02 -17.70
C GLN A 159 0.28 24.44 -17.31
N GLY A 160 0.85 24.62 -16.11
CA GLY A 160 1.37 25.90 -15.62
C GLY A 160 2.78 26.27 -16.10
N GLU A 161 3.51 25.38 -16.79
CA GLU A 161 4.86 25.69 -17.28
C GLU A 161 4.81 26.38 -18.64
N THR A 162 5.25 27.63 -18.67
CA THR A 162 5.25 28.48 -19.89
C THR A 162 6.16 27.95 -21.01
N ARG A 163 7.21 27.18 -20.68
CA ARG A 163 8.15 26.62 -21.66
C ARG A 163 7.80 25.20 -22.09
N ARG A 164 6.57 24.74 -21.82
CA ARG A 164 6.11 23.42 -22.24
C ARG A 164 6.11 23.32 -23.76
N ALA A 165 6.36 22.11 -24.25
CA ALA A 165 6.39 21.82 -25.67
C ALA A 165 5.36 20.74 -25.98
N SER A 166 4.66 20.87 -27.11
CA SER A 166 3.56 19.97 -27.47
C SER A 166 3.98 18.51 -27.61
N TYR A 167 5.24 18.23 -27.96
CA TYR A 167 5.77 16.85 -27.99
C TYR A 167 5.92 16.20 -26.60
N GLU A 168 5.70 16.93 -25.51
CA GLU A 168 5.63 16.42 -24.14
C GLU A 168 4.17 16.31 -23.63
N GLU A 169 3.18 16.46 -24.50
CA GLU A 169 1.75 16.41 -24.17
C GLU A 169 1.11 15.17 -24.78
N ILE A 170 0.34 14.42 -23.99
CA ILE A 170 -0.34 13.20 -24.46
C ILE A 170 -1.46 13.57 -25.43
N SER A 171 -2.15 14.68 -25.18
CA SER A 171 -3.24 15.18 -26.02
C SER A 171 -2.79 15.42 -27.46
N LYS A 172 -1.56 15.90 -27.70
CA LYS A 172 -1.00 16.03 -29.06
C LYS A 172 -1.08 14.70 -29.81
N TYR A 173 -0.53 13.64 -29.23
CA TYR A 173 -0.45 12.33 -29.89
C TYR A 173 -1.84 11.73 -30.13
N LEU A 174 -2.77 11.91 -29.19
CA LEU A 174 -4.15 11.43 -29.35
C LEU A 174 -4.95 12.25 -30.37
N ASN A 175 -4.68 13.54 -30.52
CA ASN A 175 -5.41 14.40 -31.46
C ASN A 175 -4.89 14.28 -32.90
N GLU A 176 -3.59 14.06 -33.08
CA GLU A 176 -2.96 13.91 -34.40
C GLU A 176 -3.20 12.54 -35.05
N ASN A 177 -3.76 11.57 -34.30
CA ASN A 177 -4.08 10.24 -34.80
C ASN A 177 -5.59 10.03 -34.99
N THR A 178 -5.94 9.10 -35.87
CA THR A 178 -7.33 8.74 -36.22
C THR A 178 -7.65 7.27 -35.97
N ILE A 179 -6.64 6.40 -35.91
CA ILE A 179 -6.79 4.96 -35.67
C ILE A 179 -6.10 4.63 -34.34
N PHE A 180 -6.85 3.97 -33.46
CA PHE A 180 -6.42 3.59 -32.12
C PHE A 180 -6.75 2.14 -31.84
N SER A 181 -5.86 1.47 -31.11
CA SER A 181 -6.16 0.21 -30.45
C SER A 181 -5.62 0.23 -29.03
N VAL A 182 -6.15 -0.65 -28.20
CA VAL A 182 -5.62 -0.89 -26.86
C VAL A 182 -5.36 -2.38 -26.65
N SER A 183 -4.29 -2.66 -25.91
CA SER A 183 -3.86 -3.99 -25.52
C SER A 183 -3.41 -4.03 -24.06
N ASN A 184 -3.29 -5.25 -23.55
CA ASN A 184 -2.71 -5.51 -22.23
C ASN A 184 -1.24 -5.06 -22.17
N CYS A 185 -0.78 -4.63 -21.00
CA CYS A 185 0.61 -4.22 -20.83
C CYS A 185 1.59 -5.41 -20.98
N SER A 186 2.38 -5.43 -22.05
CA SER A 186 3.39 -6.48 -22.31
C SER A 186 4.33 -6.73 -21.11
N CYS A 187 4.81 -5.66 -20.46
CA CYS A 187 5.71 -5.78 -19.31
C CYS A 187 5.02 -6.45 -18.11
N ARG A 188 3.74 -6.15 -17.85
CA ARG A 188 2.99 -6.78 -16.76
C ARG A 188 2.62 -8.22 -17.11
N THR A 189 2.21 -8.48 -18.35
CA THR A 189 1.96 -9.84 -18.87
C THR A 189 3.19 -10.73 -18.72
N SER A 190 4.38 -10.23 -19.10
CA SER A 190 5.64 -10.96 -18.94
C SER A 190 5.98 -11.22 -17.47
N ARG A 191 5.84 -10.22 -16.59
CA ARG A 191 6.07 -10.39 -15.14
C ARG A 191 5.08 -11.37 -14.51
N GLU A 192 3.81 -11.31 -14.90
CA GLU A 192 2.77 -12.23 -14.45
C GLU A 192 3.08 -13.69 -14.83
N ALA A 193 3.49 -13.94 -16.08
CA ALA A 193 3.89 -15.26 -16.53
C ALA A 193 5.08 -15.85 -15.75
N MET A 194 5.91 -14.99 -15.16
CA MET A 194 7.03 -15.39 -14.29
C MET A 194 6.65 -15.56 -12.81
N GLY A 195 5.39 -15.31 -12.41
CA GLY A 195 4.97 -15.26 -11.01
C GLY A 195 5.47 -14.02 -10.27
N GLU A 196 5.85 -12.98 -11.01
CA GLU A 196 6.44 -11.75 -10.51
C GLU A 196 5.55 -10.53 -10.77
N GLY A 197 4.24 -10.67 -10.96
CA GLY A 197 3.36 -9.52 -11.09
C GLY A 197 3.39 -8.59 -9.87
N CYS A 198 2.98 -7.32 -10.03
CA CYS A 198 2.99 -6.33 -8.94
C CYS A 198 1.60 -5.80 -8.54
N GLY A 199 0.52 -6.49 -8.91
CA GLY A 199 -0.85 -6.17 -8.49
C GLY A 199 -1.36 -4.81 -8.99
N HIS A 200 -0.88 -4.35 -10.14
CA HIS A 200 -1.46 -3.16 -10.78
C HIS A 200 -2.10 -3.58 -12.11
N LEU A 201 -3.18 -2.90 -12.52
CA LEU A 201 -3.97 -3.17 -13.74
C LEU A 201 -3.13 -3.58 -14.98
N LYS A 202 -3.38 -4.74 -15.56
CA LYS A 202 -2.67 -5.20 -16.76
C LYS A 202 -3.46 -4.88 -18.03
N GLU A 203 -4.78 -4.91 -17.91
CA GLU A 203 -5.77 -4.86 -18.99
C GLU A 203 -5.91 -3.45 -19.55
N ASP A 204 -5.95 -3.34 -20.88
CA ASP A 204 -6.19 -2.08 -21.60
C ASP A 204 -5.28 -0.91 -21.15
N MET A 205 -3.97 -1.18 -21.06
CA MET A 205 -2.97 -0.21 -20.57
C MET A 205 -1.99 0.28 -21.64
N CYS A 206 -1.88 -0.40 -22.78
CA CYS A 206 -1.01 0.02 -23.87
C CYS A 206 -1.86 0.45 -25.06
N ILE A 207 -1.81 1.75 -25.37
CA ILE A 207 -2.52 2.34 -26.52
C ILE A 207 -1.55 2.35 -27.70
N GLN A 208 -2.01 1.89 -28.86
CA GLN A 208 -1.28 2.00 -30.12
C GLN A 208 -1.95 3.02 -31.04
N LEU A 209 -1.14 3.65 -31.89
CA LEU A 209 -1.52 4.78 -32.73
C LEU A 209 -1.22 4.49 -34.20
N GLY A 210 -2.12 4.88 -35.10
CA GLY A 210 -1.91 4.84 -36.55
C GLY A 210 -1.56 3.43 -37.06
N HIS A 211 -0.43 3.30 -37.75
CA HIS A 211 0.00 2.02 -38.32
C HIS A 211 0.16 0.90 -37.28
N ALA A 212 0.63 1.22 -36.07
CA ALA A 212 0.73 0.23 -35.00
C ALA A 212 -0.65 -0.23 -34.51
N ALA A 213 -1.63 0.67 -34.48
CA ALA A 213 -3.00 0.31 -34.13
C ALA A 213 -3.61 -0.64 -35.18
N GLU A 214 -3.41 -0.35 -36.46
CA GLU A 214 -3.87 -1.22 -37.55
C GLU A 214 -3.26 -2.62 -37.43
N TYR A 215 -1.94 -2.72 -37.17
CA TYR A 215 -1.28 -4.01 -36.93
C TYR A 215 -1.88 -4.77 -35.74
N TYR A 216 -2.12 -4.10 -34.61
CA TYR A 216 -2.68 -4.73 -33.41
C TYR A 216 -4.11 -5.23 -33.63
N ILE A 217 -4.93 -4.44 -34.35
CA ILE A 217 -6.30 -4.82 -34.71
C ILE A 217 -6.27 -6.03 -35.63
N ARG A 218 -5.46 -5.96 -36.69
CA ARG A 218 -5.37 -6.99 -37.73
C ARG A 218 -4.88 -8.33 -37.18
N THR A 219 -3.95 -8.29 -36.23
CA THR A 219 -3.39 -9.50 -35.62
C THR A 219 -4.12 -9.96 -34.36
N GLY A 220 -5.24 -9.32 -33.99
CA GLY A 220 -6.04 -9.68 -32.82
C GLY A 220 -5.39 -9.40 -31.45
N ARG A 221 -4.26 -8.70 -31.42
CA ARG A 221 -3.50 -8.38 -30.18
C ARG A 221 -4.16 -7.30 -29.34
N GLY A 222 -4.92 -6.44 -29.99
CA GLY A 222 -5.58 -5.31 -29.36
C GLY A 222 -6.93 -5.04 -29.99
N ARG A 223 -7.85 -4.53 -29.19
CA ARG A 223 -9.16 -4.11 -29.68
C ARG A 223 -9.10 -2.68 -30.19
N LYS A 224 -9.86 -2.38 -31.23
CA LYS A 224 -10.04 -1.02 -31.73
C LYS A 224 -10.78 -0.18 -30.67
N ILE A 225 -10.37 1.06 -30.50
CA ILE A 225 -11.01 2.02 -29.57
C ILE A 225 -11.26 3.36 -30.25
N THR A 226 -12.10 4.18 -29.64
CA THR A 226 -12.27 5.58 -30.05
C THR A 226 -11.20 6.47 -29.42
N ARG A 227 -11.10 7.72 -29.88
CA ARG A 227 -10.21 8.72 -29.26
C ARG A 227 -10.67 9.05 -27.84
N GLU A 228 -11.97 9.16 -27.65
CA GLU A 228 -12.60 9.47 -26.36
C GLU A 228 -12.26 8.39 -25.33
N GLU A 229 -12.37 7.12 -25.72
CA GLU A 229 -11.98 6.00 -24.88
C GLU A 229 -10.46 5.99 -24.60
N ALA A 230 -9.62 6.40 -25.55
CA ALA A 230 -8.18 6.55 -25.31
C ALA A 230 -7.90 7.60 -24.20
N PHE A 231 -8.61 8.73 -24.20
CA PHE A 231 -8.52 9.72 -23.11
C PHE A 231 -9.02 9.17 -21.76
N GLU A 232 -10.09 8.38 -21.77
CA GLU A 232 -10.61 7.72 -20.55
C GLU A 232 -9.59 6.73 -19.98
N ILE A 233 -8.91 5.95 -20.82
CA ILE A 233 -7.84 5.03 -20.40
C ILE A 233 -6.67 5.80 -19.78
N ILE A 234 -6.25 6.93 -20.37
CA ILE A 234 -5.20 7.80 -19.81
C ILE A 234 -5.60 8.32 -18.44
N LYS A 235 -6.82 8.84 -18.29
CA LYS A 235 -7.34 9.34 -17.01
C LYS A 235 -7.38 8.23 -15.96
N ARG A 236 -7.92 7.07 -16.33
CA ARG A 236 -7.99 5.88 -15.45
C ARG A 236 -6.59 5.46 -15.01
N ALA A 237 -5.60 5.46 -15.90
CA ALA A 237 -4.22 5.15 -15.56
C ALA A 237 -3.64 6.14 -14.54
N GLU A 238 -3.84 7.45 -14.72
CA GLU A 238 -3.38 8.49 -13.79
C GLU A 238 -4.04 8.39 -12.41
N GLU A 239 -5.35 8.13 -12.37
CA GLU A 239 -6.11 7.89 -11.13
C GLU A 239 -5.60 6.66 -10.37
N ASN A 240 -5.04 5.68 -11.08
CA ASN A 240 -4.37 4.50 -10.54
C ASN A 240 -2.86 4.71 -10.24
N GLY A 241 -2.37 5.95 -10.34
CA GLY A 241 -0.98 6.29 -10.04
C GLY A 241 0.02 5.80 -11.08
N LEU A 242 -0.45 5.45 -12.28
CA LEU A 242 0.40 5.09 -13.41
C LEU A 242 0.88 6.35 -14.14
N MET A 243 2.01 6.23 -14.83
CA MET A 243 2.60 7.32 -15.62
C MET A 243 2.80 6.93 -17.08
N HIS A 244 2.93 7.93 -17.95
CA HIS A 244 2.98 7.72 -19.39
C HIS A 244 4.39 7.57 -19.91
N GLN A 245 4.58 6.66 -20.85
CA GLN A 245 5.80 6.53 -21.64
C GLN A 245 5.49 6.28 -23.11
N ILE A 246 6.42 6.67 -23.98
CA ILE A 246 6.34 6.46 -25.42
C ILE A 246 7.64 5.85 -25.95
N PRO A 247 7.58 5.05 -27.04
CA PRO A 247 8.73 4.80 -27.89
C PRO A 247 9.37 6.11 -28.37
N ASN A 248 10.70 6.15 -28.44
CA ASN A 248 11.45 7.40 -28.60
C ASN A 248 12.50 7.34 -29.74
N ALA A 249 12.30 6.44 -30.70
CA ALA A 249 13.23 6.18 -31.81
C ALA A 249 12.73 6.66 -33.19
N ASP A 250 11.54 7.27 -33.26
CA ASP A 250 10.90 7.67 -34.53
C ASP A 250 11.02 9.17 -34.84
N GLY A 251 11.80 9.89 -34.03
CA GLY A 251 12.03 11.33 -34.19
C GLY A 251 11.08 12.21 -33.38
N PRO A 252 11.33 13.54 -33.31
CA PRO A 252 10.56 14.48 -32.49
C PRO A 252 9.08 14.48 -32.83
N GLY A 253 8.22 14.45 -31.81
CA GLY A 253 6.77 14.55 -31.98
C GLY A 253 6.12 13.35 -32.68
N ASN A 254 6.85 12.26 -32.88
CA ASN A 254 6.34 11.03 -33.50
C ASN A 254 6.44 9.87 -32.51
N THR A 255 5.35 9.13 -32.37
CA THR A 255 5.29 7.87 -31.62
C THR A 255 4.17 7.00 -32.19
N HIS A 256 4.29 5.70 -32.01
CA HIS A 256 3.31 4.72 -32.43
C HIS A 256 2.60 4.04 -31.25
N ALA A 257 2.98 4.37 -30.00
CA ALA A 257 2.34 3.83 -28.81
C ALA A 257 2.46 4.76 -27.59
N ILE A 258 1.52 4.61 -26.65
CA ILE A 258 1.53 5.21 -25.32
C ILE A 258 1.34 4.08 -24.30
N CYS A 259 2.30 3.95 -23.38
CA CYS A 259 2.31 2.95 -22.33
C CYS A 259 1.98 3.56 -20.96
N ASN A 260 0.96 3.03 -20.28
CA ASN A 260 0.58 3.40 -18.92
C ASN A 260 1.35 2.56 -17.89
N CYS A 261 2.51 3.07 -17.50
CA CYS A 261 3.54 2.32 -16.79
C CYS A 261 3.42 2.42 -15.27
N CYS A 262 3.92 1.40 -14.56
CA CYS A 262 4.18 1.45 -13.11
C CYS A 262 5.69 1.38 -12.85
N GLY A 263 6.13 1.79 -11.66
CA GLY A 263 7.53 1.66 -11.24
C GLY A 263 7.99 0.21 -11.05
N CYS A 264 7.08 -0.70 -10.74
CA CYS A 264 7.39 -2.06 -10.32
C CYS A 264 7.63 -3.06 -11.47
N SER A 265 6.83 -3.01 -12.54
CA SER A 265 6.88 -4.00 -13.63
C SER A 265 7.40 -3.47 -14.96
N CYS A 266 7.35 -2.15 -15.19
CA CYS A 266 7.76 -1.58 -16.47
C CYS A 266 9.26 -1.82 -16.74
N TYR A 267 9.59 -2.44 -17.87
CA TYR A 267 10.98 -2.67 -18.26
C TYR A 267 11.74 -1.41 -18.63
N ALA A 268 11.04 -0.36 -19.08
CA ALA A 268 11.64 0.95 -19.26
C ALA A 268 11.99 1.60 -17.91
N THR A 269 11.05 1.62 -16.94
CA THR A 269 11.32 2.18 -15.61
C THR A 269 12.33 1.37 -14.80
N ARG A 270 12.46 0.07 -15.05
CA ARG A 270 13.54 -0.76 -14.50
C ARG A 270 14.92 -0.16 -14.76
N ILE A 271 15.13 0.51 -15.89
CA ILE A 271 16.40 1.21 -16.18
C ILE A 271 16.68 2.33 -15.18
N ALA A 272 15.65 3.07 -14.77
CA ALA A 272 15.77 4.13 -13.77
C ALA A 272 15.89 3.57 -12.34
N GLY A 273 15.16 2.50 -12.00
CA GLY A 273 15.17 1.89 -10.66
C GLY A 273 16.37 0.98 -10.43
N MET A 274 16.45 -0.11 -11.20
CA MET A 274 17.45 -1.17 -11.05
C MET A 274 18.85 -0.72 -11.46
N PHE A 275 18.98 -0.16 -12.65
CA PHE A 275 20.29 0.24 -13.19
C PHE A 275 20.70 1.65 -12.76
N GLN A 276 19.82 2.38 -12.06
CA GLN A 276 20.02 3.77 -11.66
C GLN A 276 20.48 4.68 -12.82
N ASN A 277 19.88 4.48 -14.00
CA ASN A 277 20.24 5.14 -15.25
C ASN A 277 19.08 5.99 -15.80
N ASN A 278 18.58 6.91 -14.96
CA ASN A 278 17.35 7.66 -15.15
C ASN A 278 17.35 8.54 -16.42
N ASN A 279 18.53 8.98 -16.87
CA ASN A 279 18.71 9.76 -18.11
C ASN A 279 18.22 9.03 -19.36
N MET A 280 18.14 7.70 -19.32
CA MET A 280 17.73 6.88 -20.47
C MET A 280 16.22 6.89 -20.70
N VAL A 281 15.42 7.33 -19.72
CA VAL A 281 13.95 7.33 -19.83
C VAL A 281 13.30 8.64 -19.42
N ARG A 282 13.97 9.54 -18.70
CA ARG A 282 13.35 10.77 -18.16
C ARG A 282 12.82 11.72 -19.23
N SER A 283 11.84 12.52 -18.83
CA SER A 283 11.37 13.69 -19.56
C SER A 283 12.33 14.88 -19.42
N ASN A 284 11.95 16.03 -19.97
CA ASN A 284 12.66 17.29 -19.77
C ASN A 284 12.42 17.96 -18.40
N TYR A 285 11.55 17.37 -17.58
CA TYR A 285 11.05 17.99 -16.35
C TYR A 285 11.63 17.35 -15.11
N VAL A 286 11.70 18.13 -14.03
CA VAL A 286 12.11 17.67 -12.71
C VAL A 286 11.17 18.26 -11.67
N SER A 287 10.85 17.47 -10.65
CA SER A 287 10.04 17.92 -9.52
C SER A 287 10.83 18.86 -8.62
N LYS A 288 10.19 19.94 -8.19
CA LYS A 288 10.67 20.87 -7.16
C LYS A 288 9.65 20.91 -6.03
N ILE A 289 10.14 20.85 -4.79
CA ILE A 289 9.31 20.95 -3.59
C ILE A 289 9.43 22.36 -3.01
N ASP A 290 8.30 23.00 -2.79
CA ASP A 290 8.16 24.16 -1.92
C ASP A 290 7.99 23.65 -0.48
N LYS A 291 9.05 23.77 0.32
CA LYS A 291 9.06 23.26 1.70
C LYS A 291 8.04 24.00 2.56
N ASP A 292 7.79 25.28 2.30
CA ASP A 292 6.91 26.12 3.13
C ASP A 292 5.45 25.69 2.98
N LYS A 293 5.03 25.34 1.77
CA LYS A 293 3.70 24.77 1.50
C LYS A 293 3.57 23.28 1.84
N CYS A 294 4.69 22.56 1.85
CA CYS A 294 4.66 21.12 2.11
C CYS A 294 4.24 20.81 3.55
N VAL A 295 3.37 19.81 3.68
CA VAL A 295 2.84 19.30 4.95
C VAL A 295 3.16 17.83 5.19
N ALA A 296 4.09 17.25 4.43
CA ALA A 296 4.55 15.87 4.58
C ALA A 296 3.42 14.82 4.70
N CYS A 297 2.31 14.98 3.98
CA CYS A 297 1.24 13.96 3.98
C CYS A 297 1.74 12.60 3.46
N GLY A 298 2.63 12.62 2.45
CA GLY A 298 3.26 11.42 1.90
C GLY A 298 2.58 10.82 0.67
N GLU A 299 1.45 11.37 0.21
CA GLU A 299 0.78 10.89 -1.01
C GLU A 299 1.73 10.87 -2.22
N CYS A 300 2.50 11.94 -2.39
CA CYS A 300 3.53 12.05 -3.44
C CYS A 300 4.67 11.03 -3.30
N VAL A 301 4.98 10.60 -2.08
CA VAL A 301 5.99 9.59 -1.79
C VAL A 301 5.48 8.23 -2.19
N GLN A 302 4.19 7.91 -1.99
CA GLN A 302 3.60 6.61 -2.35
C GLN A 302 3.54 6.40 -3.89
N VAL A 303 3.21 7.44 -4.66
CA VAL A 303 3.06 7.34 -6.12
C VAL A 303 4.36 7.51 -6.92
N CYS A 304 5.49 7.86 -6.28
CA CYS A 304 6.75 8.05 -7.00
C CYS A 304 7.27 6.74 -7.62
N PRO A 305 7.36 6.60 -8.96
CA PRO A 305 7.67 5.31 -9.60
C PRO A 305 9.14 4.90 -9.48
N VAL A 306 10.02 5.83 -9.09
CA VAL A 306 11.46 5.63 -9.06
C VAL A 306 12.05 5.97 -7.69
N ASN A 307 11.24 6.10 -6.63
CA ASN A 307 11.66 6.42 -5.26
C ASN A 307 12.53 7.70 -5.12
N ALA A 308 12.30 8.69 -6.00
CA ALA A 308 12.96 9.99 -5.94
C ALA A 308 12.42 10.90 -4.83
N LEU A 309 11.18 10.70 -4.38
CA LEU A 309 10.57 11.47 -3.28
C LEU A 309 10.57 10.64 -1.99
N LYS A 310 10.94 11.29 -0.89
CA LYS A 310 10.95 10.71 0.46
C LYS A 310 10.50 11.76 1.47
N LEU A 311 9.81 11.34 2.53
CA LEU A 311 9.48 12.23 3.64
C LEU A 311 10.75 12.60 4.41
N GLY A 312 10.84 13.84 4.86
CA GLY A 312 11.93 14.33 5.68
C GLY A 312 11.46 15.39 6.67
N GLN A 313 12.43 16.00 7.34
CA GLN A 313 12.18 17.04 8.34
C GLN A 313 12.12 18.45 7.73
N LYS A 314 11.32 19.32 8.36
CA LYS A 314 11.18 20.74 8.04
C LYS A 314 11.72 21.65 9.15
N LEU A 315 11.69 21.19 10.40
CA LEU A 315 12.15 21.96 11.56
C LEU A 315 13.65 22.21 11.52
N CYS A 316 14.06 23.33 12.14
CA CYS A 316 15.46 23.69 12.26
C CYS A 316 16.19 22.77 13.23
N THR A 317 17.45 22.44 12.93
CA THR A 317 18.29 21.55 13.74
C THR A 317 19.52 22.27 14.29
N LYS A 318 19.98 21.86 15.47
CA LYS A 318 21.23 22.33 16.11
C LYS A 318 22.44 21.99 15.23
N THR A 319 22.47 20.76 14.73
CA THR A 319 23.46 20.30 13.74
C THR A 319 22.85 20.38 12.33
N PRO A 320 23.43 21.16 11.40
CA PRO A 320 22.91 21.26 10.04
C PRO A 320 22.86 19.91 9.34
N ILE A 321 21.74 19.62 8.69
CA ILE A 321 21.57 18.40 7.90
C ILE A 321 22.35 18.55 6.60
N VAL A 322 23.41 17.77 6.43
CA VAL A 322 24.18 17.76 5.19
C VAL A 322 23.52 16.81 4.19
N GLU A 323 22.93 17.37 3.13
CA GLU A 323 22.44 16.57 2.01
C GLU A 323 23.61 15.89 1.29
N LYS A 324 23.67 14.56 1.36
CA LYS A 324 24.65 13.76 0.62
C LYS A 324 24.37 13.87 -0.87
N LYS A 325 25.18 14.65 -1.60
CA LYS A 325 25.08 14.73 -3.06
C LYS A 325 25.69 13.48 -3.68
N ARG A 326 24.93 12.81 -4.53
CA ARG A 326 25.43 11.73 -5.36
C ARG A 326 26.43 12.28 -6.36
N GLU A 327 27.65 11.75 -6.33
CA GLU A 327 28.69 12.17 -7.28
C GLU A 327 28.84 11.21 -8.47
N ASP A 328 28.61 9.92 -8.23
CA ASP A 328 28.84 8.86 -9.21
C ASP A 328 27.52 8.47 -9.90
N PHE A 329 27.52 8.58 -11.22
CA PHE A 329 26.39 8.30 -12.11
C PHE A 329 26.85 7.45 -13.29
N ALA A 330 25.91 6.75 -13.91
CA ALA A 330 26.19 5.90 -15.07
C ALA A 330 26.93 6.65 -16.21
N TYR A 331 26.65 7.94 -16.42
CA TYR A 331 27.28 8.75 -17.48
C TYR A 331 28.67 9.30 -17.14
N ASN A 332 29.13 9.22 -15.89
CA ASN A 332 30.40 9.82 -15.45
C ASN A 332 31.37 8.87 -14.75
N THR A 333 30.94 7.65 -14.43
CA THR A 333 31.72 6.63 -13.70
C THR A 333 31.56 5.27 -14.37
N ASP A 334 32.54 4.38 -14.21
CA ASP A 334 32.35 2.97 -14.59
C ASP A 334 31.15 2.39 -13.83
N TRP A 335 30.27 1.70 -14.56
CA TRP A 335 28.96 1.32 -14.05
C TRP A 335 28.78 -0.18 -14.16
N GLY A 336 29.13 -0.89 -13.09
CA GLY A 336 28.99 -2.34 -12.96
C GLY A 336 27.81 -2.72 -12.07
N GLU A 337 27.65 -4.03 -11.87
CA GLU A 337 26.60 -4.61 -11.02
C GLU A 337 26.66 -4.10 -9.56
N ASP A 338 27.85 -3.71 -9.08
CA ASP A 338 28.05 -3.12 -7.75
C ASP A 338 27.35 -1.76 -7.55
N LYS A 339 26.89 -1.13 -8.64
CA LYS A 339 26.15 0.14 -8.62
C LYS A 339 24.67 0.00 -8.91
N TRP A 340 24.18 -1.23 -9.03
CA TRP A 340 22.77 -1.48 -9.32
C TRP A 340 21.97 -1.66 -8.03
N ASN A 341 20.68 -1.42 -8.14
CA ASN A 341 19.69 -1.78 -7.14
C ASN A 341 18.85 -2.96 -7.67
N VAL A 342 19.39 -4.19 -7.59
CA VAL A 342 18.66 -5.40 -8.03
C VAL A 342 17.33 -5.57 -7.27
N ASP A 343 17.28 -5.10 -6.04
CA ASP A 343 16.14 -5.19 -5.13
C ASP A 343 15.19 -3.99 -5.19
N TYR A 344 15.25 -3.16 -6.24
CA TYR A 344 14.45 -1.93 -6.38
C TYR A 344 12.93 -2.11 -6.21
N ARG A 345 12.45 -3.35 -6.32
CA ARG A 345 11.04 -3.74 -6.16
C ARG A 345 10.65 -4.00 -4.71
N ILE A 346 11.59 -4.14 -3.79
CA ILE A 346 11.34 -4.54 -2.39
C ILE A 346 12.03 -3.65 -1.36
N ASN A 347 13.00 -2.81 -1.76
CA ASN A 347 13.79 -1.96 -0.88
C ASN A 347 13.47 -0.45 -1.00
N ARG A 348 12.25 -0.13 -1.42
CA ARG A 348 11.76 1.25 -1.45
C ARG A 348 11.83 1.88 -0.04
N GLU A 349 12.30 3.11 0.03
CA GLU A 349 12.34 3.90 1.27
C GLU A 349 11.26 4.99 1.27
N ASN A 350 10.53 5.13 2.38
CA ASN A 350 9.51 6.18 2.52
C ASN A 350 10.06 7.48 3.14
N VAL A 351 11.15 7.37 3.89
CA VAL A 351 11.70 8.42 4.74
C VAL A 351 13.19 8.56 4.47
N VAL A 352 13.72 9.78 4.52
CA VAL A 352 15.17 10.02 4.48
C VAL A 352 15.85 9.53 5.76
N GLU A 353 17.17 9.36 5.73
CA GLU A 353 17.97 8.88 6.87
C GLU A 353 17.66 9.65 8.18
N THR A 354 17.48 10.96 8.10
CA THR A 354 17.22 11.81 9.28
C THR A 354 15.82 11.68 9.87
N GLY A 355 14.89 10.93 9.26
CA GLY A 355 13.53 10.74 9.76
C GLY A 355 12.51 11.80 9.31
N THR A 356 11.26 11.61 9.72
CA THR A 356 10.10 12.49 9.46
C THR A 356 9.28 12.72 10.73
N SER A 357 8.14 13.41 10.61
CA SER A 357 7.27 13.77 11.73
C SER A 357 6.83 12.58 12.60
N PRO A 358 7.02 12.68 13.93
CA PRO A 358 6.66 11.61 14.88
C PRO A 358 5.19 11.20 14.83
N CYS A 359 4.29 12.13 14.52
CA CYS A 359 2.85 11.86 14.51
C CYS A 359 2.42 10.88 13.40
N LYS A 360 3.10 10.89 12.23
CA LYS A 360 2.87 9.90 11.17
C LYS A 360 3.58 8.59 11.47
N THR A 361 4.78 8.63 12.04
CA THR A 361 5.59 7.43 12.29
C THR A 361 5.00 6.56 13.40
N ASN A 362 4.44 7.18 14.45
CA ASN A 362 3.89 6.49 15.61
C ASN A 362 2.41 6.10 15.46
N CYS A 363 1.71 6.65 14.47
CA CYS A 363 0.38 6.18 14.10
C CYS A 363 0.51 4.82 13.39
N PRO A 364 -0.09 3.71 13.89
CA PRO A 364 0.04 2.40 13.24
C PRO A 364 -0.48 2.36 11.80
N ALA A 365 -1.48 3.19 11.47
CA ALA A 365 -1.99 3.34 10.11
C ALA A 365 -1.21 4.38 9.27
N HIS A 366 -0.23 5.08 9.86
CA HIS A 366 0.55 6.16 9.24
C HIS A 366 -0.30 7.24 8.57
N ILE A 367 -1.40 7.63 9.21
CA ILE A 367 -2.31 8.66 8.71
C ILE A 367 -1.55 9.99 8.50
N SER A 368 -1.94 10.72 7.46
CA SER A 368 -1.37 12.02 7.07
C SER A 368 -1.76 13.16 8.03
N VAL A 369 -1.32 13.10 9.29
CA VAL A 369 -1.70 14.03 10.39
C VAL A 369 -1.53 15.50 10.03
N GLN A 370 -0.32 15.91 9.67
CA GLN A 370 -0.05 17.30 9.25
C GLN A 370 -0.89 17.72 8.03
N GLY A 371 -1.21 16.78 7.15
CA GLY A 371 -2.02 17.02 5.96
C GLY A 371 -3.47 17.37 6.30
N TYR A 372 -4.15 16.54 7.07
CA TYR A 372 -5.55 16.81 7.43
C TYR A 372 -5.68 17.98 8.40
N ILE A 373 -4.70 18.21 9.29
CA ILE A 373 -4.66 19.41 10.14
C ILE A 373 -4.56 20.65 9.25
N LYS A 374 -3.69 20.65 8.23
CA LYS A 374 -3.59 21.80 7.32
C LYS A 374 -4.90 22.04 6.56
N LEU A 375 -5.54 21.00 6.05
CA LEU A 375 -6.84 21.13 5.37
C LEU A 375 -7.91 21.67 6.33
N ALA A 376 -7.96 21.17 7.57
CA ALA A 376 -8.88 21.67 8.59
C ALA A 376 -8.63 23.15 8.95
N SER A 377 -7.37 23.58 9.04
CA SER A 377 -7.02 25.00 9.26
C SER A 377 -7.57 25.93 8.17
N GLN A 378 -7.85 25.38 6.98
CA GLN A 378 -8.38 26.11 5.82
C GLN A 378 -9.90 25.94 5.67
N GLY A 379 -10.58 25.30 6.62
CA GLY A 379 -12.01 24.96 6.52
C GLY A 379 -12.34 23.87 5.49
N ARG A 380 -11.33 23.20 4.92
CA ARG A 380 -11.46 22.16 3.88
C ARG A 380 -11.74 20.79 4.50
N TYR A 381 -12.78 20.70 5.32
CA TYR A 381 -13.01 19.53 6.18
C TYR A 381 -13.35 18.25 5.41
N LYS A 382 -14.06 18.35 4.28
CA LYS A 382 -14.37 17.18 3.42
C LYS A 382 -13.11 16.56 2.80
N GLU A 383 -12.18 17.40 2.34
CA GLU A 383 -10.90 16.93 1.81
C GLU A 383 -9.98 16.37 2.90
N ALA A 384 -10.06 16.95 4.11
CA ALA A 384 -9.37 16.44 5.28
C ALA A 384 -9.86 15.03 5.64
N LEU A 385 -11.18 14.82 5.60
CA LEU A 385 -11.83 13.55 5.85
C LEU A 385 -11.47 12.49 4.80
N GLU A 386 -11.52 12.86 3.51
CA GLU A 386 -11.05 12.01 2.41
C GLU A 386 -9.60 11.56 2.62
N LEU A 387 -8.70 12.49 2.99
CA LEU A 387 -7.29 12.19 3.23
C LEU A 387 -7.08 11.24 4.42
N ILE A 388 -7.93 11.31 5.46
CA ILE A 388 -7.89 10.35 6.57
C ILE A 388 -8.32 8.96 6.08
N LYS A 389 -9.40 8.89 5.29
CA LYS A 389 -9.97 7.62 4.76
C LYS A 389 -9.07 6.87 3.79
N HIS A 390 -8.03 7.51 3.25
CA HIS A 390 -6.97 6.80 2.55
C HIS A 390 -6.32 5.73 3.43
N GLU A 391 -6.21 5.95 4.75
CA GLU A 391 -5.51 5.07 5.69
C GLU A 391 -6.39 4.53 6.83
N ASN A 392 -7.53 5.17 7.11
CA ASN A 392 -8.43 4.76 8.18
C ASN A 392 -9.91 4.93 7.78
N PRO A 393 -10.67 3.84 7.58
CA PRO A 393 -12.09 3.90 7.25
C PRO A 393 -13.00 4.24 8.45
N PHE A 394 -12.47 4.27 9.68
CA PHE A 394 -13.22 4.57 10.91
C PHE A 394 -12.68 5.80 11.66
N PRO A 395 -12.59 6.98 11.01
CA PRO A 395 -12.09 8.20 11.66
C PRO A 395 -12.93 8.65 12.86
N ALA A 396 -14.26 8.50 12.85
CA ALA A 396 -15.16 8.97 13.90
C ALA A 396 -15.08 8.10 15.16
N VAL A 397 -14.98 6.77 14.97
CA VAL A 397 -14.64 5.84 16.05
C VAL A 397 -13.25 6.18 16.61
N CYS A 398 -12.23 6.27 15.75
CA CYS A 398 -10.88 6.55 16.22
C CYS A 398 -10.75 7.92 16.91
N GLY A 399 -11.60 8.91 16.60
CA GLY A 399 -11.61 10.21 17.28
C GLY A 399 -12.11 10.16 18.72
N ARG A 400 -12.63 9.02 19.17
CA ARG A 400 -13.20 8.83 20.51
C ARG A 400 -12.41 7.88 21.41
N ILE A 401 -11.70 6.93 20.79
CA ILE A 401 -11.07 5.80 21.52
C ILE A 401 -9.58 5.58 21.18
N CYS A 402 -8.98 6.42 20.33
CA CYS A 402 -7.58 6.23 19.95
C CYS A 402 -6.66 6.44 21.16
N PRO A 403 -5.58 5.65 21.31
CA PRO A 403 -4.57 5.86 22.37
C PRO A 403 -3.67 7.08 22.15
N ARG A 404 -3.91 7.87 21.10
CA ARG A 404 -3.22 9.15 20.80
C ARG A 404 -1.69 9.08 20.77
N LYS A 405 -1.09 7.97 20.31
CA LYS A 405 0.38 7.85 20.12
C LYS A 405 0.98 8.99 19.29
N CYS A 406 0.20 9.55 18.36
CA CYS A 406 0.57 10.72 17.58
C CYS A 406 0.70 12.01 18.40
N GLU A 407 -0.07 12.15 19.49
CA GLU A 407 0.02 13.25 20.46
C GLU A 407 1.14 13.00 21.47
N SER A 408 1.29 11.75 21.96
CA SER A 408 2.34 11.38 22.93
C SER A 408 3.74 11.74 22.43
N GLU A 409 3.99 11.55 21.14
CA GLU A 409 5.28 11.85 20.50
C GLU A 409 5.30 13.20 19.77
N CYS A 410 4.25 14.02 19.92
CA CYS A 410 4.16 15.30 19.23
C CYS A 410 5.32 16.23 19.63
N THR A 411 6.05 16.75 18.64
CA THR A 411 7.17 17.67 18.88
C THR A 411 6.76 18.94 19.64
N ARG A 412 5.50 19.38 19.52
CA ARG A 412 4.99 20.53 20.28
C ARG A 412 5.00 20.29 21.80
N GLY A 413 4.90 19.04 22.24
CA GLY A 413 4.96 18.66 23.66
C GLY A 413 6.31 18.95 24.31
N ASP A 414 7.38 19.18 23.55
CA ASP A 414 8.68 19.60 24.10
C ASP A 414 8.77 21.12 24.31
N ILE A 415 7.74 21.87 23.89
CA ILE A 415 7.63 23.32 24.02
C ILE A 415 6.56 23.67 25.07
N ASP A 416 5.37 23.09 24.91
CA ASP A 416 4.24 23.25 25.84
C ASP A 416 3.40 21.96 25.95
N GLU A 417 2.18 21.95 25.42
CA GLU A 417 1.30 20.77 25.37
C GLU A 417 1.21 20.25 23.94
N PRO A 418 1.08 18.93 23.70
CA PRO A 418 0.82 18.38 22.37
C PRO A 418 -0.36 19.04 21.65
N VAL A 419 -0.34 18.99 20.31
CA VAL A 419 -1.53 19.34 19.51
C VAL A 419 -2.64 18.32 19.83
N ALA A 420 -3.88 18.77 20.02
CA ALA A 420 -5.05 17.93 20.23
C ALA A 420 -5.51 17.25 18.92
N ILE A 421 -4.62 16.46 18.33
CA ILE A 421 -4.79 15.76 17.06
C ILE A 421 -6.07 14.92 17.02
N ASP A 422 -6.40 14.24 18.11
CA ASP A 422 -7.58 13.38 18.21
C ASP A 422 -8.88 14.18 18.21
N GLU A 423 -8.92 15.32 18.91
CA GLU A 423 -10.08 16.23 18.93
C GLU A 423 -10.29 16.89 17.55
N ILE A 424 -9.21 17.28 16.87
CA ILE A 424 -9.27 17.74 15.48
C ILE A 424 -9.86 16.66 14.58
N LYS A 425 -9.39 15.42 14.71
CA LYS A 425 -9.87 14.29 13.93
C LYS A 425 -11.35 13.99 14.24
N LYS A 426 -11.76 14.04 15.52
CA LYS A 426 -13.15 13.87 15.96
C LYS A 426 -14.03 14.92 15.29
N PHE A 427 -13.66 16.20 15.36
CA PHE A 427 -14.38 17.30 14.70
C PHE A 427 -14.55 17.07 13.19
N ILE A 428 -13.47 16.71 12.49
CA ILE A 428 -13.53 16.43 11.05
C ILE A 428 -14.46 15.24 10.78
N ALA A 429 -14.36 14.17 11.57
CA ALA A 429 -15.07 12.92 11.36
C ALA A 429 -16.57 13.00 11.71
N GLU A 430 -17.02 13.98 12.49
CA GLU A 430 -18.46 14.21 12.73
C GLU A 430 -19.25 14.40 11.43
N GLN A 431 -18.61 14.88 10.37
CA GLN A 431 -19.24 14.99 9.04
C GLN A 431 -19.75 13.64 8.52
N ASP A 432 -19.13 12.51 8.88
CA ASP A 432 -19.58 11.17 8.46
C ASP A 432 -20.83 10.68 9.18
N LEU A 433 -21.17 11.29 10.31
CA LEU A 433 -22.37 10.93 11.08
C LEU A 433 -23.65 11.51 10.47
N ASN A 434 -23.51 12.52 9.62
CA ASN A 434 -24.62 13.09 8.88
C ASN A 434 -24.62 12.56 7.43
N MET A 435 -25.71 11.90 7.03
CA MET A 435 -25.88 11.37 5.68
C MET A 435 -25.70 12.40 4.57
N ASP A 436 -26.06 13.66 4.78
CA ASP A 436 -25.97 14.72 3.77
C ASP A 436 -24.51 15.16 3.51
N ASN A 437 -23.63 14.97 4.49
CA ASN A 437 -22.25 15.47 4.47
C ASN A 437 -21.19 14.37 4.43
N ARG A 438 -21.59 13.11 4.62
CA ARG A 438 -20.67 11.98 4.68
C ARG A 438 -19.82 11.84 3.42
N TYR A 439 -18.60 11.35 3.59
CA TYR A 439 -17.72 11.05 2.45
C TYR A 439 -17.75 9.57 2.11
N VAL A 440 -18.40 9.23 0.99
CA VAL A 440 -18.37 7.88 0.40
C VAL A 440 -17.38 7.90 -0.77
N PRO A 441 -16.26 7.14 -0.69
CA PRO A 441 -15.33 7.07 -1.79
C PRO A 441 -15.95 6.43 -3.03
N LYS A 442 -15.44 6.76 -4.22
CA LYS A 442 -15.85 6.12 -5.48
C LYS A 442 -15.15 4.78 -5.67
N LEU A 443 -15.90 3.79 -6.15
CA LEU A 443 -15.36 2.49 -6.59
C LEU A 443 -14.30 2.70 -7.69
N ARG A 444 -13.25 1.88 -7.66
CA ARG A 444 -12.10 1.99 -8.58
C ARG A 444 -12.21 1.05 -9.77
N HIS A 445 -12.61 -0.20 -9.54
CA HIS A 445 -12.70 -1.25 -10.55
C HIS A 445 -13.93 -2.12 -10.35
N GLU A 446 -14.08 -3.14 -11.21
CA GLU A 446 -15.10 -4.17 -11.13
C GLU A 446 -14.42 -5.53 -11.35
N TYR A 447 -14.03 -6.20 -10.27
CA TYR A 447 -13.36 -7.51 -10.35
C TYR A 447 -14.35 -8.67 -10.24
N GLY A 448 -15.39 -8.52 -9.41
CA GLY A 448 -16.44 -9.53 -9.26
C GLY A 448 -16.04 -10.79 -8.47
N ASN A 449 -14.75 -11.04 -8.19
CA ASN A 449 -14.29 -12.14 -7.34
C ASN A 449 -14.93 -12.06 -5.95
N LYS A 450 -15.28 -13.22 -5.38
CA LYS A 450 -15.92 -13.32 -4.06
C LYS A 450 -14.88 -13.49 -2.96
N ILE A 451 -14.90 -12.61 -1.97
CA ILE A 451 -14.00 -12.64 -0.82
C ILE A 451 -14.80 -12.79 0.48
N ALA A 452 -14.38 -13.74 1.32
CA ALA A 452 -15.00 -13.98 2.63
C ALA A 452 -14.14 -13.38 3.74
N ILE A 453 -14.77 -12.58 4.61
CA ILE A 453 -14.14 -12.01 5.79
C ILE A 453 -14.83 -12.60 7.01
N ILE A 454 -14.05 -13.23 7.89
CA ILE A 454 -14.55 -13.91 9.08
C ILE A 454 -14.28 -13.03 10.30
N GLY A 455 -15.33 -12.39 10.81
CA GLY A 455 -15.30 -11.41 11.90
C GLY A 455 -15.63 -9.99 11.43
N GLY A 456 -16.68 -9.40 12.00
CA GLY A 456 -17.17 -8.05 11.74
C GLY A 456 -16.57 -6.98 12.66
N GLY A 457 -15.34 -7.18 13.16
CA GLY A 457 -14.59 -6.20 13.96
C GLY A 457 -13.75 -5.23 13.11
N PRO A 458 -13.05 -4.25 13.72
CA PRO A 458 -12.32 -3.19 13.00
C PRO A 458 -11.34 -3.70 11.93
N SER A 459 -10.64 -4.81 12.19
CA SER A 459 -9.74 -5.44 11.21
C SER A 459 -10.50 -5.96 9.98
N GLY A 460 -11.54 -6.77 10.21
CA GLY A 460 -12.35 -7.35 9.15
C GLY A 460 -13.09 -6.29 8.34
N LEU A 461 -13.70 -5.32 9.02
CA LEU A 461 -14.39 -4.22 8.35
C LEU A 461 -13.43 -3.30 7.56
N SER A 462 -12.21 -3.06 8.05
CA SER A 462 -11.20 -2.30 7.29
C SER A 462 -10.80 -3.03 6.01
N CYS A 463 -10.54 -4.34 6.08
CA CYS A 463 -10.27 -5.16 4.91
C CYS A 463 -11.45 -5.13 3.92
N ALA A 464 -12.69 -5.24 4.43
CA ALA A 464 -13.89 -5.17 3.63
C ALA A 464 -14.04 -3.85 2.89
N PHE A 465 -13.80 -2.73 3.58
CA PHE A 465 -13.85 -1.39 3.01
C PHE A 465 -12.90 -1.23 1.82
N TYR A 466 -11.62 -1.62 1.96
CA TYR A 466 -10.64 -1.43 0.90
C TYR A 466 -10.84 -2.42 -0.27
N LEU A 467 -11.26 -3.66 -0.02
CA LEU A 467 -11.61 -4.59 -1.10
C LEU A 467 -12.89 -4.15 -1.84
N ALA A 468 -13.92 -3.69 -1.14
CA ALA A 468 -15.12 -3.16 -1.79
C ALA A 468 -14.78 -1.95 -2.66
N LEU A 469 -13.95 -1.02 -2.14
CA LEU A 469 -13.45 0.13 -2.89
C LEU A 469 -12.75 -0.26 -4.20
N ASP A 470 -11.96 -1.34 -4.17
CA ASP A 470 -11.25 -1.85 -5.34
C ASP A 470 -12.18 -2.63 -6.31
N GLY A 471 -13.42 -2.96 -5.94
CA GLY A 471 -14.41 -3.58 -6.84
C GLY A 471 -14.70 -5.06 -6.61
N TYR A 472 -14.39 -5.60 -5.42
CA TYR A 472 -14.63 -7.00 -5.08
C TYR A 472 -16.03 -7.23 -4.49
N LYS A 473 -16.55 -8.46 -4.65
CA LYS A 473 -17.77 -8.90 -3.95
C LYS A 473 -17.39 -9.43 -2.57
N VAL A 474 -17.56 -8.60 -1.55
CA VAL A 474 -17.11 -8.91 -0.19
C VAL A 474 -18.28 -9.29 0.69
N THR A 475 -18.16 -10.42 1.38
CA THR A 475 -19.11 -10.85 2.42
C THR A 475 -18.40 -10.98 3.76
N VAL A 476 -18.91 -10.27 4.77
CA VAL A 476 -18.46 -10.36 6.16
C VAL A 476 -19.38 -11.30 6.92
N PHE A 477 -18.83 -12.37 7.48
CA PHE A 477 -19.52 -13.33 8.35
C PHE A 477 -19.22 -12.96 9.81
N GLU A 478 -20.26 -12.70 10.58
CA GLU A 478 -20.18 -12.28 11.98
C GLU A 478 -21.00 -13.22 12.86
N LYS A 479 -20.37 -13.77 13.90
CA LYS A 479 -20.99 -14.70 14.85
C LYS A 479 -22.11 -14.04 15.65
N GLN A 480 -21.94 -12.77 16.00
CA GLN A 480 -22.89 -12.01 16.81
C GLN A 480 -24.00 -11.39 15.95
N LYS A 481 -25.06 -10.90 16.60
CA LYS A 481 -26.16 -10.18 15.94
C LYS A 481 -25.80 -8.75 15.54
N ALA A 482 -24.69 -8.22 16.06
CA ALA A 482 -24.22 -6.85 15.84
C ALA A 482 -22.81 -6.84 15.25
N LEU A 483 -22.55 -5.87 14.37
CA LEU A 483 -21.24 -5.61 13.78
C LEU A 483 -20.40 -4.68 14.67
N GLY A 484 -19.14 -4.47 14.30
CA GLY A 484 -18.17 -3.62 15.00
C GLY A 484 -17.26 -4.39 15.96
N GLY A 485 -17.54 -5.68 16.22
CA GLY A 485 -16.74 -6.53 17.10
C GLY A 485 -16.53 -5.89 18.47
N MET A 486 -15.29 -5.83 18.96
CA MET A 486 -14.98 -5.21 20.26
C MET A 486 -15.33 -3.73 20.36
N LEU A 487 -15.47 -3.00 19.25
CA LEU A 487 -15.93 -1.60 19.28
C LEU A 487 -17.36 -1.51 19.82
N THR A 488 -18.22 -2.43 19.41
CA THR A 488 -19.64 -2.48 19.81
C THR A 488 -19.84 -3.30 21.08
N LEU A 489 -19.08 -4.39 21.23
CA LEU A 489 -19.30 -5.38 22.27
C LEU A 489 -18.44 -5.13 23.51
N GLY A 490 -17.24 -4.57 23.35
CA GLY A 490 -16.27 -4.37 24.41
C GLY A 490 -16.22 -2.94 24.94
N ILE A 491 -16.51 -1.93 24.13
CA ILE A 491 -16.43 -0.52 24.56
C ILE A 491 -17.80 -0.04 25.04
N PRO A 492 -17.91 0.56 26.24
CA PRO A 492 -19.18 1.10 26.73
C PRO A 492 -19.67 2.31 25.92
N SER A 493 -20.99 2.47 25.83
CA SER A 493 -21.61 3.57 25.05
C SER A 493 -21.25 4.98 25.52
N TYR A 494 -20.92 5.18 26.79
CA TYR A 494 -20.48 6.50 27.30
C TYR A 494 -19.09 6.91 26.78
N ARG A 495 -18.34 5.97 26.17
CA ARG A 495 -17.06 6.23 25.48
C ARG A 495 -17.19 6.18 23.97
N LEU A 496 -18.04 5.30 23.45
CA LEU A 496 -18.25 5.13 22.02
C LEU A 496 -19.70 4.74 21.77
N GLU A 497 -20.51 5.70 21.34
CA GLU A 497 -21.90 5.42 21.02
C GLU A 497 -22.02 4.51 19.79
N LYS A 498 -23.05 3.65 19.81
CA LYS A 498 -23.27 2.62 18.78
C LYS A 498 -23.66 3.22 17.43
N ASP A 499 -24.34 4.36 17.45
CA ASP A 499 -24.72 5.12 16.25
C ASP A 499 -23.49 5.64 15.49
N VAL A 500 -22.42 6.05 16.18
CA VAL A 500 -21.14 6.42 15.57
C VAL A 500 -20.54 5.24 14.80
N ILE A 501 -20.50 4.06 15.42
CA ILE A 501 -19.98 2.85 14.78
C ILE A 501 -20.84 2.47 13.57
N ASN A 502 -22.16 2.44 13.77
CA ASN A 502 -23.11 2.06 12.73
C ASN A 502 -23.06 3.04 11.55
N ALA A 503 -22.94 4.34 11.80
CA ALA A 503 -22.78 5.33 10.73
C ALA A 503 -21.59 4.95 9.83
N GLU A 504 -20.41 4.69 10.38
CA GLU A 504 -19.25 4.32 9.55
C GLU A 504 -19.43 2.96 8.85
N ILE A 505 -20.14 2.00 9.45
CA ILE A 505 -20.51 0.72 8.82
C ILE A 505 -21.48 0.92 7.65
N GLU A 506 -22.39 1.89 7.71
CA GLU A 506 -23.30 2.16 6.60
C GLU A 506 -22.55 2.62 5.33
N ILE A 507 -21.38 3.28 5.44
CA ILE A 507 -20.52 3.53 4.26
C ILE A 507 -20.13 2.20 3.59
N LEU A 508 -19.80 1.16 4.37
CA LEU A 508 -19.43 -0.13 3.79
C LEU A 508 -20.62 -0.78 3.09
N ARG A 509 -21.85 -0.61 3.61
CA ARG A 509 -23.07 -1.06 2.92
C ARG A 509 -23.29 -0.32 1.62
N GLU A 510 -23.09 1.00 1.60
CA GLU A 510 -23.18 1.83 0.39
C GLU A 510 -22.12 1.44 -0.66
N LEU A 511 -20.96 0.95 -0.22
CA LEU A 511 -19.93 0.37 -1.09
C LEU A 511 -20.27 -1.07 -1.57
N GLY A 512 -21.38 -1.65 -1.12
CA GLY A 512 -21.86 -2.97 -1.54
C GLY A 512 -21.34 -4.16 -0.71
N VAL A 513 -20.78 -3.92 0.48
CA VAL A 513 -20.37 -5.01 1.39
C VAL A 513 -21.60 -5.75 1.92
N GLU A 514 -21.62 -7.07 1.75
CA GLU A 514 -22.64 -7.93 2.33
C GLU A 514 -22.27 -8.33 3.76
N PHE A 515 -23.26 -8.35 4.65
CA PHE A 515 -23.08 -8.75 6.05
C PHE A 515 -24.00 -9.93 6.38
N LYS A 516 -23.41 -11.02 6.88
CA LYS A 516 -24.11 -12.21 7.40
C LYS A 516 -23.88 -12.29 8.90
N VAL A 517 -24.75 -11.65 9.67
CA VAL A 517 -24.72 -11.66 11.14
C VAL A 517 -25.39 -12.91 11.71
N GLY A 518 -25.01 -13.32 12.92
CA GLY A 518 -25.50 -14.54 13.55
C GLY A 518 -24.98 -15.84 12.89
N VAL A 519 -23.89 -15.75 12.11
CA VAL A 519 -23.30 -16.90 11.41
C VAL A 519 -21.89 -17.14 11.94
N GLU A 520 -21.69 -18.27 12.61
CA GLU A 520 -20.41 -18.71 13.14
C GLU A 520 -19.72 -19.67 12.15
N VAL A 521 -18.65 -19.20 11.51
CA VAL A 521 -17.82 -20.05 10.64
C VAL A 521 -17.03 -21.04 11.50
N GLY A 522 -17.08 -22.31 11.12
CA GLY A 522 -16.67 -23.47 11.92
C GLY A 522 -17.88 -24.27 12.42
N LYS A 523 -19.00 -23.61 12.72
CA LYS A 523 -20.20 -24.24 13.29
C LYS A 523 -21.38 -24.27 12.31
N ASP A 524 -21.82 -23.10 11.84
CA ASP A 524 -22.97 -22.97 10.94
C ASP A 524 -22.57 -23.21 9.47
N VAL A 525 -21.36 -22.79 9.11
CA VAL A 525 -20.73 -23.01 7.80
C VAL A 525 -19.25 -23.29 7.98
N SER A 526 -18.62 -24.08 7.10
CA SER A 526 -17.17 -24.32 7.13
C SER A 526 -16.41 -23.52 6.07
N LEU A 527 -15.10 -23.31 6.26
CA LEU A 527 -14.25 -22.72 5.22
C LEU A 527 -14.33 -23.51 3.91
N LYS A 528 -14.38 -24.84 4.00
CA LYS A 528 -14.57 -25.71 2.83
C LYS A 528 -15.89 -25.42 2.11
N TYR A 529 -17.00 -25.33 2.85
CA TYR A 529 -18.29 -25.01 2.25
C TYR A 529 -18.26 -23.65 1.54
N LEU A 530 -17.63 -22.63 2.14
CA LEU A 530 -17.50 -21.32 1.52
C LEU A 530 -16.64 -21.39 0.24
N ARG A 531 -15.55 -22.17 0.21
CA ARG A 531 -14.82 -22.43 -1.04
C ARG A 531 -15.73 -23.05 -2.11
N ASP A 532 -16.55 -24.02 -1.73
CA ASP A 532 -17.52 -24.66 -2.64
C ASP A 532 -18.58 -23.66 -3.16
N GLN A 533 -18.83 -22.53 -2.46
CA GLN A 533 -19.69 -21.42 -2.90
C GLN A 533 -18.98 -20.40 -3.83
N GLY A 534 -17.72 -20.65 -4.16
CA GLY A 534 -16.91 -19.83 -5.06
C GLY A 534 -16.19 -18.66 -4.39
N TYR A 535 -16.01 -18.68 -3.06
CA TYR A 535 -15.11 -17.72 -2.41
C TYR A 535 -13.65 -18.09 -2.69
N GLU A 536 -12.87 -17.12 -3.15
CA GLU A 536 -11.50 -17.34 -3.64
C GLU A 536 -10.42 -17.03 -2.60
N ALA A 537 -10.74 -16.20 -1.60
CA ALA A 537 -9.85 -15.88 -0.49
C ALA A 537 -10.62 -15.59 0.79
N PHE A 538 -9.93 -15.80 1.92
CA PHE A 538 -10.47 -15.72 3.27
C PHE A 538 -9.60 -14.81 4.14
N TYR A 539 -10.24 -13.93 4.91
CA TYR A 539 -9.56 -13.14 5.94
C TYR A 539 -10.09 -13.47 7.32
N LEU A 540 -9.25 -14.07 8.17
CA LEU A 540 -9.59 -14.43 9.55
C LEU A 540 -9.28 -13.26 10.49
N ALA A 541 -10.35 -12.61 10.97
CA ALA A 541 -10.31 -11.42 11.80
C ALA A 541 -11.27 -11.53 13.01
N ILE A 542 -11.37 -12.73 13.60
CA ILE A 542 -12.30 -13.02 14.71
C ILE A 542 -11.97 -12.29 16.02
N GLY A 543 -10.75 -11.74 16.13
CA GLY A 543 -10.27 -11.00 17.30
C GLY A 543 -9.94 -11.90 18.51
N ALA A 544 -9.71 -11.27 19.66
CA ALA A 544 -9.53 -11.94 20.95
C ALA A 544 -10.81 -11.82 21.77
N GLN A 545 -11.77 -12.70 21.51
CA GLN A 545 -13.14 -12.58 21.96
C GLN A 545 -13.44 -13.16 23.35
N THR A 546 -12.55 -13.91 23.99
CA THR A 546 -12.81 -14.50 25.31
C THR A 546 -12.04 -13.77 26.42
N GLY A 547 -12.56 -13.79 27.65
CA GLY A 547 -11.84 -13.33 28.83
C GLY A 547 -10.91 -14.41 29.37
N ARG A 548 -9.73 -14.02 29.87
CA ARG A 548 -8.82 -14.95 30.57
C ARG A 548 -9.33 -15.23 31.99
N LYS A 549 -9.20 -16.47 32.42
CA LYS A 549 -9.45 -16.91 33.81
C LYS A 549 -8.24 -16.65 34.70
N LEU A 550 -8.43 -16.69 36.02
CA LEU A 550 -7.38 -16.41 37.02
C LEU A 550 -6.59 -17.66 37.39
N GLY A 551 -7.19 -18.86 37.25
CA GLY A 551 -6.64 -20.12 37.72
C GLY A 551 -6.65 -20.26 39.24
N VAL A 552 -7.59 -19.62 39.94
CA VAL A 552 -7.72 -19.68 41.41
C VAL A 552 -8.92 -20.50 41.84
N GLU A 553 -8.87 -21.04 43.06
CA GLU A 553 -10.00 -21.76 43.65
C GLU A 553 -11.25 -20.87 43.71
N GLY A 554 -12.42 -21.42 43.35
CA GLY A 554 -13.70 -20.72 43.34
C GLY A 554 -13.95 -19.81 42.12
N GLU A 555 -13.12 -19.86 41.08
CA GLU A 555 -13.33 -18.99 39.89
C GLU A 555 -14.55 -19.32 39.03
N ASP A 556 -15.14 -20.51 39.19
CA ASP A 556 -16.35 -20.93 38.50
C ASP A 556 -17.63 -20.73 39.34
N SER A 557 -17.54 -20.04 40.49
CA SER A 557 -18.69 -19.76 41.36
C SER A 557 -19.73 -18.85 40.70
N GLU A 558 -21.00 -19.01 41.07
CA GLU A 558 -22.06 -18.09 40.67
C GLU A 558 -21.73 -16.67 41.17
N GLY A 559 -21.81 -15.69 40.27
CA GLY A 559 -21.44 -14.29 40.51
C GLY A 559 -20.02 -13.92 40.06
N VAL A 560 -19.24 -14.86 39.55
CA VAL A 560 -17.93 -14.61 38.92
C VAL A 560 -18.10 -14.58 37.40
N ILE A 561 -17.71 -13.47 36.76
CA ILE A 561 -17.88 -13.25 35.31
C ILE A 561 -16.62 -12.61 34.75
N THR A 562 -16.22 -12.92 33.52
CA THR A 562 -15.14 -12.16 32.86
C THR A 562 -15.61 -10.76 32.48
N GLY A 563 -14.74 -9.77 32.55
CA GLY A 563 -15.03 -8.39 32.17
C GLY A 563 -15.50 -8.26 30.73
N VAL A 564 -14.92 -9.07 29.83
CA VAL A 564 -15.31 -9.14 28.41
C VAL A 564 -16.76 -9.61 28.26
N ASP A 565 -17.14 -10.69 28.94
CA ASP A 565 -18.50 -11.24 28.85
C ASP A 565 -19.52 -10.31 29.53
N PHE A 566 -19.14 -9.69 30.65
CA PHE A 566 -19.95 -8.68 31.32
C PHE A 566 -20.25 -7.49 30.41
N LEU A 567 -19.21 -6.85 29.84
CA LEU A 567 -19.39 -5.72 28.92
C LEU A 567 -20.17 -6.11 27.67
N ARG A 568 -19.90 -7.29 27.10
CA ARG A 568 -20.68 -7.81 25.96
C ARG A 568 -22.17 -7.91 26.31
N ASN A 569 -22.52 -8.49 27.45
CA ASN A 569 -23.91 -8.67 27.85
C ASN A 569 -24.62 -7.32 28.03
N VAL A 570 -23.98 -6.37 28.71
CA VAL A 570 -24.51 -5.00 28.86
C VAL A 570 -24.68 -4.34 27.49
N ASN A 571 -23.67 -4.42 26.63
CA ASN A 571 -23.70 -3.78 25.31
C ASN A 571 -24.70 -4.44 24.35
N LEU A 572 -25.00 -5.73 24.48
CA LEU A 572 -26.06 -6.38 23.71
C LEU A 572 -27.48 -6.04 24.23
N GLY A 573 -27.59 -5.30 25.33
CA GLY A 573 -28.87 -4.93 25.94
C GLY A 573 -29.49 -6.05 26.76
N ASN A 574 -28.70 -7.06 27.15
CA ASN A 574 -29.16 -8.07 28.09
C ASN A 574 -29.36 -7.41 29.46
N GLU A 575 -30.42 -7.79 30.18
CA GLU A 575 -30.68 -7.25 31.51
C GLU A 575 -29.63 -7.78 32.49
N VAL A 576 -28.62 -6.96 32.76
CA VAL A 576 -27.58 -7.24 33.75
C VAL A 576 -27.78 -6.28 34.91
N LYS A 577 -28.14 -6.81 36.08
CA LYS A 577 -28.19 -6.06 37.34
C LYS A 577 -27.14 -6.62 38.27
N LEU A 578 -26.35 -5.74 38.87
CA LEU A 578 -25.39 -6.08 39.92
C LEU A 578 -25.89 -5.46 41.22
N GLU A 579 -26.13 -6.29 42.23
CA GLU A 579 -26.56 -5.84 43.55
C GLU A 579 -25.43 -6.02 44.57
N GLY A 580 -25.34 -5.11 45.54
CA GLY A 580 -24.34 -5.18 46.61
C GLY A 580 -22.92 -4.82 46.16
N ASN A 581 -21.93 -5.54 46.71
CA ASN A 581 -20.51 -5.23 46.55
C ASN A 581 -19.93 -5.93 45.32
N VAL A 582 -19.32 -5.17 44.42
CA VAL A 582 -18.63 -5.68 43.23
C VAL A 582 -17.13 -5.51 43.37
N VAL A 583 -16.40 -6.57 43.09
CA VAL A 583 -14.93 -6.55 42.97
C VAL A 583 -14.53 -6.70 41.51
N VAL A 584 -13.74 -5.77 41.00
CA VAL A 584 -13.16 -5.83 39.64
C VAL A 584 -11.67 -6.14 39.76
N ILE A 585 -11.17 -7.10 38.98
CA ILE A 585 -9.76 -7.52 39.02
C ILE A 585 -9.09 -7.14 37.70
N GLY A 586 -8.14 -6.21 37.74
CA GLY A 586 -7.37 -5.74 36.58
C GLY A 586 -6.94 -4.28 36.70
N GLY A 587 -5.83 -3.92 36.04
CA GLY A 587 -5.26 -2.55 36.08
C GLY A 587 -5.34 -1.76 34.77
N GLY A 588 -5.84 -2.35 33.68
CA GLY A 588 -5.91 -1.71 32.35
C GLY A 588 -7.23 -0.98 32.07
N ASN A 589 -7.31 -0.26 30.94
CA ASN A 589 -8.50 0.49 30.52
C ASN A 589 -9.78 -0.37 30.49
N VAL A 590 -9.68 -1.66 30.09
CA VAL A 590 -10.84 -2.57 30.13
C VAL A 590 -11.37 -2.76 31.56
N ALA A 591 -10.49 -2.84 32.56
CA ALA A 591 -10.91 -2.97 33.96
C ALA A 591 -11.61 -1.69 34.45
N ILE A 592 -11.15 -0.51 34.01
CA ILE A 592 -11.81 0.77 34.26
C ILE A 592 -13.22 0.78 33.64
N ASP A 593 -13.34 0.41 32.36
CA ASP A 593 -14.63 0.34 31.67
C ASP A 593 -15.60 -0.63 32.36
N VAL A 594 -15.10 -1.79 32.81
CA VAL A 594 -15.87 -2.77 33.58
C VAL A 594 -16.35 -2.16 34.90
N ALA A 595 -15.47 -1.50 35.65
CA ALA A 595 -15.82 -0.92 36.95
C ALA A 595 -16.85 0.20 36.82
N ARG A 596 -16.66 1.12 35.88
CA ARG A 596 -17.59 2.22 35.59
C ARG A 596 -18.93 1.73 35.06
N THR A 597 -18.92 0.65 34.27
CA THR A 597 -20.16 0.01 33.81
C THR A 597 -20.88 -0.68 34.96
N ALA A 598 -20.16 -1.35 35.88
CA ALA A 598 -20.73 -1.97 37.07
C ALA A 598 -21.50 -0.95 37.93
N THR A 599 -20.93 0.24 38.13
CA THR A 599 -21.60 1.36 38.83
C THR A 599 -22.93 1.74 38.16
N ARG A 600 -22.96 1.82 36.83
CA ARG A 600 -24.17 2.23 36.06
C ARG A 600 -25.27 1.18 36.03
N VAL A 601 -24.94 -0.10 36.19
CA VAL A 601 -25.92 -1.20 36.23
C VAL A 601 -26.46 -1.51 37.63
N GLY A 602 -26.13 -0.68 38.63
CA GLY A 602 -26.75 -0.71 39.95
C GLY A 602 -25.87 -1.19 41.11
N ALA A 603 -24.57 -1.43 40.88
CA ALA A 603 -23.67 -1.86 41.95
C ALA A 603 -23.62 -0.83 43.08
N SER A 604 -23.78 -1.27 44.34
CA SER A 604 -23.83 -0.37 45.50
C SER A 604 -22.44 0.14 45.90
N LYS A 605 -21.41 -0.71 45.76
CA LYS A 605 -20.00 -0.35 45.94
C LYS A 605 -19.14 -1.12 44.94
N VAL A 606 -18.26 -0.43 44.22
CA VAL A 606 -17.30 -1.05 43.28
C VAL A 606 -15.88 -0.83 43.80
N ASN A 607 -15.14 -1.92 43.97
CA ASN A 607 -13.72 -1.88 44.35
C ASN A 607 -12.91 -2.58 43.27
N MET A 608 -11.90 -1.89 42.73
CA MET A 608 -11.00 -2.44 41.73
C MET A 608 -9.68 -2.85 42.37
N PHE A 609 -9.16 -4.03 42.04
CA PHE A 609 -7.91 -4.57 42.54
C PHE A 609 -6.97 -4.88 41.38
N CYS A 610 -5.70 -4.52 41.51
CA CYS A 610 -4.70 -4.79 40.49
C CYS A 610 -3.34 -5.12 41.11
N LEU A 611 -2.51 -5.85 40.34
CA LEU A 611 -1.17 -6.28 40.75
C LEU A 611 -0.20 -5.10 40.76
N GLU A 612 -0.40 -4.20 39.80
CA GLU A 612 0.45 -3.06 39.53
C GLU A 612 0.38 -2.03 40.65
N SER A 613 1.52 -1.41 40.95
CA SER A 613 1.54 -0.17 41.72
C SER A 613 0.83 0.93 40.92
N ARG A 614 0.43 2.02 41.59
CA ARG A 614 -0.25 3.14 40.90
C ARG A 614 0.54 3.69 39.70
N LYS A 615 1.87 3.69 39.79
CA LYS A 615 2.76 4.19 38.72
C LYS A 615 2.91 3.20 37.54
N GLU A 616 2.56 1.95 37.75
CA GLU A 616 2.73 0.87 36.77
C GLU A 616 1.39 0.45 36.14
N MET A 617 0.28 1.08 36.55
CA MET A 617 -1.04 0.78 36.01
C MET A 617 -1.05 0.95 34.48
N PRO A 618 -1.54 -0.03 33.71
CA PRO A 618 -1.66 0.10 32.25
C PRO A 618 -2.74 1.09 31.79
N ALA A 619 -3.68 1.45 32.66
CA ALA A 619 -4.74 2.40 32.31
C ALA A 619 -4.24 3.84 32.16
N LEU A 620 -4.91 4.63 31.31
CA LEU A 620 -4.58 6.05 31.12
C LEU A 620 -4.95 6.87 32.37
N ASP A 621 -4.12 7.83 32.74
CA ASP A 621 -4.34 8.67 33.94
C ASP A 621 -5.71 9.37 33.95
N GLU A 622 -6.18 9.83 32.79
CA GLU A 622 -7.51 10.43 32.61
C GLU A 622 -8.63 9.44 32.95
N GLU A 623 -8.52 8.19 32.48
CA GLU A 623 -9.52 7.15 32.76
C GLU A 623 -9.50 6.72 34.24
N ILE A 624 -8.32 6.70 34.85
CA ILE A 624 -8.18 6.42 36.28
C ILE A 624 -8.84 7.53 37.10
N GLN A 625 -8.64 8.79 36.72
CA GLN A 625 -9.27 9.93 37.40
C GLN A 625 -10.81 9.88 37.25
N GLU A 626 -11.32 9.61 36.05
CA GLU A 626 -12.77 9.46 35.82
C GLU A 626 -13.39 8.34 36.67
N ALA A 627 -12.67 7.22 36.85
CA ALA A 627 -13.14 6.14 37.72
C ALA A 627 -13.22 6.59 39.18
N MET A 628 -12.21 7.31 39.67
CA MET A 628 -12.18 7.85 41.03
C MET A 628 -13.28 8.90 41.26
N ASP A 629 -13.55 9.75 40.27
CA ASP A 629 -14.62 10.75 40.30
C ASP A 629 -16.03 10.11 40.31
N GLU A 630 -16.14 8.82 39.95
CA GLU A 630 -17.37 8.01 40.03
C GLU A 630 -17.45 7.18 41.34
N ASP A 631 -16.60 7.47 42.33
CA ASP A 631 -16.47 6.79 43.63
C ASP A 631 -15.98 5.33 43.56
N ILE A 632 -15.21 4.98 42.52
CA ILE A 632 -14.62 3.66 42.38
C ILE A 632 -13.29 3.60 43.14
N GLU A 633 -13.22 2.72 44.13
CA GLU A 633 -12.04 2.56 44.97
C GLU A 633 -10.98 1.69 44.27
N ILE A 634 -9.77 2.22 44.03
CA ILE A 634 -8.68 1.49 43.36
C ILE A 634 -7.65 1.02 44.38
N ASN A 635 -7.51 -0.30 44.49
CA ASN A 635 -6.63 -1.00 45.41
C ASN A 635 -5.42 -1.60 44.65
N ASN A 636 -4.32 -0.85 44.61
CA ASN A 636 -3.07 -1.27 43.96
C ASN A 636 -2.27 -2.31 44.77
N SER A 637 -1.42 -3.07 44.07
CA SER A 637 -0.48 -4.05 44.66
C SER A 637 -1.16 -5.19 45.43
N TRP A 638 -2.25 -5.72 44.88
CA TRP A 638 -3.00 -6.87 45.44
C TRP A 638 -3.34 -7.88 44.35
N GLY A 639 -2.99 -9.15 44.57
CA GLY A 639 -3.33 -10.27 43.67
C GLY A 639 -4.34 -11.23 44.29
N PRO A 640 -5.23 -11.84 43.48
CA PRO A 640 -6.21 -12.79 43.97
C PRO A 640 -5.52 -14.07 44.48
N LYS A 641 -5.94 -14.56 45.65
CA LYS A 641 -5.47 -15.81 46.26
C LYS A 641 -6.49 -16.94 46.10
N LYS A 642 -7.74 -16.68 46.50
CA LYS A 642 -8.88 -17.61 46.32
C LYS A 642 -10.22 -16.87 46.41
N ILE A 643 -11.23 -17.39 45.74
CA ILE A 643 -12.61 -16.90 45.80
C ILE A 643 -13.37 -17.74 46.82
N ILE A 644 -14.06 -17.05 47.74
CA ILE A 644 -14.79 -17.67 48.86
C ILE A 644 -16.27 -17.72 48.47
N GLN A 645 -16.83 -18.92 48.51
CA GLN A 645 -18.22 -19.18 48.13
C GLN A 645 -19.01 -19.86 49.24
N GLU A 646 -20.32 -19.64 49.24
CA GLU A 646 -21.31 -20.33 50.06
C GLU A 646 -22.43 -20.82 49.13
N ASN A 647 -22.77 -22.12 49.23
CA ASN A 647 -23.76 -22.77 48.34
C ASN A 647 -23.49 -22.55 46.83
N GLY A 648 -22.22 -22.50 46.43
CA GLY A 648 -21.82 -22.28 45.04
C GLY A 648 -21.84 -20.81 44.58
N LYS A 649 -22.25 -19.88 45.45
CA LYS A 649 -22.32 -18.44 45.16
C LYS A 649 -21.21 -17.66 45.86
N VAL A 650 -20.61 -16.70 45.18
CA VAL A 650 -19.55 -15.87 45.76
C VAL A 650 -20.04 -14.99 46.91
N ILE A 651 -19.26 -14.95 47.99
CA ILE A 651 -19.50 -14.06 49.15
C ILE A 651 -18.31 -13.15 49.48
N ALA A 652 -17.10 -13.55 49.08
CA ALA A 652 -15.87 -12.79 49.30
C ALA A 652 -14.72 -13.27 48.40
N ILE A 653 -13.64 -12.50 48.37
CA ILE A 653 -12.36 -12.90 47.75
C ILE A 653 -11.21 -12.59 48.71
N GLU A 654 -10.26 -13.51 48.80
CA GLU A 654 -9.00 -13.30 49.52
C GLU A 654 -7.93 -12.80 48.54
N PHE A 655 -7.26 -11.71 48.91
CA PHE A 655 -6.13 -11.15 48.19
C PHE A 655 -4.84 -11.34 48.99
N LYS A 656 -3.71 -11.36 48.28
CA LYS A 656 -2.34 -11.35 48.82
C LYS A 656 -1.56 -10.16 48.26
N LYS A 657 -0.65 -9.61 49.05
CA LYS A 657 0.14 -8.45 48.66
C LYS A 657 1.04 -8.78 47.48
N CYS A 658 0.99 -7.98 46.40
CA CYS A 658 1.92 -8.09 45.29
C CYS A 658 3.13 -7.19 45.56
N ILE A 659 4.33 -7.78 45.57
CA ILE A 659 5.59 -7.09 45.84
C ILE A 659 6.16 -6.51 44.54
N SER A 660 6.09 -7.28 43.45
CA SER A 660 6.54 -6.88 42.13
C SER A 660 5.75 -7.60 41.06
N VAL A 661 5.46 -6.94 39.93
CA VAL A 661 4.73 -7.53 38.79
C VAL A 661 5.67 -8.11 37.74
N PHE A 662 6.85 -7.50 37.58
CA PHE A 662 7.81 -7.84 36.53
C PHE A 662 9.14 -8.31 37.11
N ASP A 663 9.83 -9.19 36.37
CA ASP A 663 11.22 -9.53 36.65
C ASP A 663 12.19 -8.42 36.20
N LYS A 664 13.50 -8.63 36.43
CA LYS A 664 14.57 -7.69 36.04
C LYS A 664 14.63 -7.41 34.52
N ASP A 665 14.12 -8.34 33.71
CA ASP A 665 14.08 -8.25 32.25
C ASP A 665 12.73 -7.68 31.76
N ARG A 666 11.91 -7.15 32.69
CA ARG A 666 10.56 -6.61 32.48
C ARG A 666 9.54 -7.61 31.93
N ARG A 667 9.78 -8.91 32.12
CA ARG A 667 8.79 -9.95 31.80
C ARG A 667 7.80 -10.09 32.94
N PHE A 668 6.54 -10.33 32.60
CA PHE A 668 5.48 -10.54 33.59
C PHE A 668 5.80 -11.77 34.46
N SER A 669 6.08 -11.54 35.74
CA SER A 669 6.47 -12.55 36.72
C SER A 669 6.15 -12.04 38.13
N PRO A 670 4.86 -12.08 38.53
CA PRO A 670 4.44 -11.46 39.78
C PRO A 670 4.95 -12.24 41.00
N VAL A 671 5.47 -11.50 41.99
CA VAL A 671 5.93 -12.02 43.29
C VAL A 671 4.99 -11.52 44.38
N PHE A 672 4.61 -12.41 45.30
CA PHE A 672 3.63 -12.13 46.35
C PHE A 672 4.21 -12.34 47.74
N ASP A 673 3.72 -11.56 48.71
CA ASP A 673 3.85 -11.89 50.13
C ASP A 673 2.65 -12.73 50.54
N GLU A 674 2.89 -14.00 50.89
CA GLU A 674 1.84 -14.92 51.32
C GLU A 674 1.37 -14.67 52.76
N ASN A 675 2.11 -13.88 53.55
CA ASN A 675 1.78 -13.54 54.94
C ASN A 675 0.86 -12.32 55.04
N GLU A 676 0.90 -11.42 54.05
CA GLU A 676 0.03 -10.24 54.00
C GLU A 676 -1.18 -10.53 53.11
N THR A 677 -2.26 -11.01 53.73
CA THR A 677 -3.54 -11.27 53.05
C THR A 677 -4.67 -10.39 53.58
N LYS A 678 -5.70 -10.18 52.75
CA LYS A 678 -6.95 -9.53 53.17
C LYS A 678 -8.16 -10.15 52.50
N ILE A 679 -9.26 -10.24 53.24
CA ILE A 679 -10.54 -10.74 52.73
C ILE A 679 -11.46 -9.56 52.45
N VAL A 680 -12.00 -9.51 51.24
CA VAL A 680 -12.91 -8.45 50.77
C VAL A 680 -14.25 -9.08 50.44
N LYS A 681 -15.33 -8.59 51.07
CA LYS A 681 -16.70 -9.04 50.78
C LYS A 681 -17.09 -8.65 49.36
N ALA A 682 -17.65 -9.60 48.62
CA ALA A 682 -18.05 -9.40 47.22
C ALA A 682 -19.24 -10.30 46.89
N ASN A 683 -20.29 -9.70 46.32
CA ASN A 683 -21.44 -10.41 45.76
C ASN A 683 -21.23 -10.77 44.30
N HIS A 684 -20.36 -10.02 43.62
CA HIS A 684 -19.94 -10.26 42.25
C HIS A 684 -18.45 -10.00 42.07
N ILE A 685 -17.80 -10.80 41.23
CA ILE A 685 -16.40 -10.64 40.85
C ILE A 685 -16.28 -10.55 39.33
N LEU A 686 -15.69 -9.47 38.83
CA LEU A 686 -15.50 -9.21 37.41
C LEU A 686 -14.01 -9.29 37.04
N ILE A 687 -13.64 -10.32 36.27
CA ILE A 687 -12.24 -10.65 35.96
C ILE A 687 -11.80 -9.98 34.65
N SER A 688 -10.87 -9.03 34.73
CA SER A 688 -10.40 -8.21 33.60
C SER A 688 -8.87 -8.28 33.43
N VAL A 689 -8.31 -9.49 33.44
CA VAL A 689 -6.85 -9.76 33.40
C VAL A 689 -6.30 -10.11 32.01
N GLY A 690 -7.09 -9.88 30.96
CA GLY A 690 -6.70 -10.06 29.57
C GLY A 690 -7.69 -10.86 28.74
N GLN A 691 -7.38 -10.98 27.45
CA GLN A 691 -8.24 -11.60 26.45
C GLN A 691 -7.59 -12.83 25.81
N GLY A 692 -8.40 -13.70 25.25
CA GLY A 692 -8.02 -14.93 24.56
C GLY A 692 -8.81 -15.13 23.28
N MET A 693 -8.41 -16.16 22.52
CA MET A 693 -9.05 -16.55 21.28
C MET A 693 -9.74 -17.88 21.48
N ASP A 694 -10.99 -17.96 21.04
CA ASP A 694 -11.71 -19.22 20.93
C ASP A 694 -11.88 -19.56 19.45
N TRP A 695 -11.21 -20.63 19.02
CA TRP A 695 -11.23 -21.06 17.63
C TRP A 695 -12.40 -22.00 17.32
N GLY A 696 -13.08 -22.54 18.34
CA GLY A 696 -14.04 -23.63 18.17
C GLY A 696 -13.51 -24.67 17.19
N THR A 697 -14.29 -24.92 16.14
CA THR A 697 -13.99 -25.84 15.04
C THR A 697 -13.56 -25.12 13.74
N LEU A 698 -13.37 -23.79 13.76
CA LEU A 698 -13.04 -22.98 12.57
C LEU A 698 -11.79 -23.48 11.82
N LEU A 699 -10.79 -23.94 12.58
CA LEU A 699 -9.50 -24.38 12.05
C LEU A 699 -9.42 -25.90 11.84
N GLU A 700 -10.49 -26.65 12.10
CA GLU A 700 -10.50 -28.10 11.87
C GLU A 700 -10.23 -28.43 10.41
N ASN A 701 -9.36 -29.42 10.18
CA ASN A 701 -8.94 -29.85 8.85
C ASN A 701 -8.28 -28.75 7.99
N SER A 702 -7.80 -27.66 8.61
CA SER A 702 -7.02 -26.60 7.94
C SER A 702 -5.51 -26.84 8.10
N LYS A 703 -4.70 -26.16 7.28
CA LYS A 703 -3.23 -26.13 7.45
C LYS A 703 -2.76 -25.01 8.38
N ILE A 704 -3.69 -24.26 8.97
CA ILE A 704 -3.39 -23.05 9.72
C ILE A 704 -2.74 -23.43 11.05
N GLU A 705 -1.58 -22.86 11.32
CA GLU A 705 -0.82 -23.07 12.55
C GLU A 705 -1.12 -21.98 13.57
N LEU A 706 -1.09 -22.34 14.86
CA LEU A 706 -1.19 -21.40 15.98
C LEU A 706 0.14 -21.25 16.70
N ASN A 707 0.43 -20.04 17.17
CA ASN A 707 1.52 -19.77 18.11
C ASN A 707 1.17 -20.28 19.52
N SER A 708 2.15 -20.29 20.43
CA SER A 708 1.96 -20.71 21.83
C SER A 708 0.90 -19.89 22.57
N ASN A 709 0.74 -18.62 22.23
CA ASN A 709 -0.30 -17.72 22.76
C ASN A 709 -1.66 -17.84 22.05
N LYS A 710 -1.86 -18.88 21.22
CA LYS A 710 -3.06 -19.16 20.44
C LYS A 710 -3.40 -18.16 19.33
N THR A 711 -2.51 -17.21 19.00
CA THR A 711 -2.65 -16.39 17.76
C THR A 711 -2.35 -17.23 16.53
N ILE A 712 -2.86 -16.83 15.36
CA ILE A 712 -2.51 -17.45 14.07
C ILE A 712 -1.05 -17.13 13.73
N LYS A 713 -0.32 -18.13 13.26
CA LYS A 713 1.00 -17.97 12.66
C LYS A 713 0.86 -17.64 11.16
N ALA A 714 1.34 -16.46 10.77
CA ALA A 714 1.32 -15.97 9.39
C ALA A 714 2.56 -15.11 9.12
N ASP A 715 2.87 -14.84 7.85
CA ASP A 715 3.89 -13.85 7.49
C ASP A 715 3.44 -12.44 7.92
N LEU A 716 4.30 -11.67 8.59
CA LEU A 716 3.90 -10.37 9.15
C LEU A 716 3.74 -9.26 8.12
N PHE A 717 4.20 -9.46 6.89
CA PHE A 717 4.06 -8.50 5.80
C PHE A 717 2.91 -8.87 4.86
N THR A 718 2.89 -10.12 4.38
CA THR A 718 1.85 -10.61 3.48
C THR A 718 0.58 -11.02 4.22
N LEU A 719 0.65 -11.27 5.53
CA LEU A 719 -0.46 -11.76 6.36
C LEU A 719 -0.99 -13.14 5.95
N GLN A 720 -0.29 -13.82 5.03
CA GLN A 720 -0.67 -15.13 4.52
C GLN A 720 -0.31 -16.21 5.53
N THR A 721 -1.24 -17.13 5.76
CA THR A 721 -1.03 -18.31 6.62
C THR A 721 -0.34 -19.44 5.85
N ALA A 722 -0.18 -20.61 6.47
CA ALA A 722 0.26 -21.82 5.78
C ALA A 722 -0.77 -22.35 4.75
N GLU A 723 -1.99 -21.82 4.76
CA GLU A 723 -3.01 -22.08 3.74
C GLU A 723 -3.07 -20.88 2.76
N PRO A 724 -2.73 -21.05 1.47
CA PRO A 724 -2.47 -19.92 0.57
C PRO A 724 -3.63 -18.94 0.37
N ASP A 725 -4.86 -19.42 0.41
CA ASP A 725 -6.08 -18.59 0.27
C ASP A 725 -6.54 -17.97 1.58
N VAL A 726 -5.87 -18.24 2.70
CA VAL A 726 -6.25 -17.72 4.02
C VAL A 726 -5.21 -16.74 4.55
N PHE A 727 -5.70 -15.54 4.87
CA PHE A 727 -4.97 -14.44 5.49
C PHE A 727 -5.50 -14.19 6.90
N ALA A 728 -4.67 -13.66 7.80
CA ALA A 728 -5.07 -13.39 9.19
C ALA A 728 -4.67 -11.99 9.63
N GLY A 729 -5.44 -11.36 10.51
CA GLY A 729 -5.08 -10.06 11.06
C GLY A 729 -5.96 -9.59 12.22
N GLY A 730 -5.69 -8.38 12.70
CA GLY A 730 -6.20 -7.91 13.99
C GLY A 730 -5.66 -8.74 15.16
N ASP A 731 -6.40 -8.77 16.27
CA ASP A 731 -5.94 -9.43 17.49
C ASP A 731 -5.75 -10.96 17.32
N ALA A 732 -6.42 -11.56 16.34
CA ALA A 732 -6.24 -12.97 15.98
C ALA A 732 -4.80 -13.28 15.52
N LEU A 733 -4.11 -12.31 14.92
CA LEU A 733 -2.71 -12.41 14.50
C LEU A 733 -1.75 -11.88 15.57
N THR A 734 -2.04 -10.70 16.13
CA THR A 734 -1.07 -9.99 16.98
C THR A 734 -1.22 -10.25 18.47
N GLY A 735 -2.34 -10.83 18.89
CA GLY A 735 -2.87 -10.67 20.24
C GLY A 735 -3.51 -9.28 20.41
N PRO A 736 -4.17 -9.03 21.56
CA PRO A 736 -4.93 -7.81 21.82
C PRO A 736 -4.09 -6.53 21.65
N LYS A 737 -4.52 -5.64 20.74
CA LYS A 737 -3.94 -4.30 20.52
C LYS A 737 -5.05 -3.24 20.42
N PHE A 738 -4.71 -2.03 19.97
CA PHE A 738 -5.70 -0.96 19.78
C PHE A 738 -6.41 -1.08 18.43
N ALA A 739 -7.61 -0.51 18.33
CA ALA A 739 -8.41 -0.54 17.10
C ALA A 739 -7.65 -0.03 15.86
N ILE A 740 -6.79 0.98 16.01
CA ILE A 740 -6.00 1.53 14.91
C ILE A 740 -4.95 0.54 14.36
N ASP A 741 -4.41 -0.35 15.21
CA ASP A 741 -3.51 -1.42 14.78
C ASP A 741 -4.28 -2.46 13.93
N ALA A 742 -5.48 -2.83 14.38
CA ALA A 742 -6.37 -3.74 13.66
C ALA A 742 -6.80 -3.17 12.29
N ILE A 743 -7.12 -1.88 12.24
CA ILE A 743 -7.48 -1.17 11.01
C ILE A 743 -6.33 -1.17 10.00
N ALA A 744 -5.10 -0.89 10.46
CA ALA A 744 -3.91 -0.92 9.62
C ALA A 744 -3.67 -2.31 9.01
N LEU A 745 -3.82 -3.38 9.80
CA LEU A 745 -3.71 -4.76 9.31
C LEU A 745 -4.80 -5.11 8.30
N GLY A 746 -6.04 -4.65 8.51
CA GLY A 746 -7.12 -4.85 7.53
C GLY A 746 -6.81 -4.24 6.17
N LYS A 747 -6.18 -3.06 6.14
CA LYS A 747 -5.73 -2.43 4.88
C LYS A 747 -4.61 -3.23 4.21
N GLU A 748 -3.63 -3.70 4.97
CA GLU A 748 -2.54 -4.49 4.42
C GLU A 748 -3.04 -5.87 3.90
N ALA A 749 -4.05 -6.45 4.55
CA ALA A 749 -4.70 -7.68 4.12
C ALA A 749 -5.42 -7.51 2.78
N SER A 750 -6.10 -6.39 2.54
CA SER A 750 -6.77 -6.16 1.24
C SER A 750 -5.78 -6.15 0.08
N ILE A 751 -4.58 -5.57 0.28
CA ILE A 751 -3.50 -5.54 -0.73
C ILE A 751 -2.99 -6.96 -1.01
N SER A 752 -2.79 -7.77 0.03
CA SER A 752 -2.36 -9.16 -0.13
C SER A 752 -3.42 -10.03 -0.81
N ILE A 753 -4.68 -9.89 -0.42
CA ILE A 753 -5.80 -10.64 -1.00
C ILE A 753 -5.97 -10.25 -2.48
N HIS A 754 -5.95 -8.96 -2.80
CA HIS A 754 -5.97 -8.48 -4.18
C HIS A 754 -4.88 -9.18 -5.01
N ARG A 755 -3.63 -9.20 -4.53
CA ARG A 755 -2.54 -9.87 -5.25
C ARG A 755 -2.72 -11.38 -5.34
N TYR A 756 -3.26 -12.03 -4.30
CA TYR A 756 -3.44 -13.48 -4.28
C TYR A 756 -4.46 -13.97 -5.30
N VAL A 757 -5.62 -13.31 -5.38
CA VAL A 757 -6.72 -13.74 -6.28
C VAL A 757 -6.43 -13.43 -7.75
N HIS A 758 -5.41 -12.61 -8.03
CA HIS A 758 -4.93 -12.36 -9.38
C HIS A 758 -3.76 -13.30 -9.71
N PRO A 759 -3.93 -14.25 -10.65
CA PRO A 759 -2.87 -15.20 -10.99
C PRO A 759 -1.56 -14.52 -11.38
N GLY A 760 -0.43 -15.13 -10.99
CA GLY A 760 0.90 -14.68 -11.36
C GLY A 760 1.39 -13.40 -10.66
N GLN A 761 0.62 -12.83 -9.73
CA GLN A 761 1.08 -11.68 -8.94
C GLN A 761 1.90 -12.13 -7.72
N SER A 762 2.97 -11.40 -7.43
CA SER A 762 3.75 -11.57 -6.20
C SER A 762 3.10 -10.81 -5.06
N LEU A 763 3.07 -11.41 -3.86
CA LEU A 763 2.64 -10.71 -2.63
C LEU A 763 3.62 -9.63 -2.16
N VAL A 764 4.84 -9.62 -2.71
CA VAL A 764 5.95 -8.78 -2.21
C VAL A 764 6.43 -7.76 -3.24
N TYR A 765 6.60 -8.15 -4.51
CA TYR A 765 7.24 -7.28 -5.48
C TYR A 765 6.43 -6.01 -5.79
N GLY A 766 7.06 -4.85 -5.64
CA GLY A 766 6.47 -3.54 -5.87
C GLY A 766 5.52 -3.07 -4.77
N ARG A 767 5.41 -3.79 -3.64
CA ARG A 767 4.61 -3.37 -2.49
C ARG A 767 5.45 -2.49 -1.57
N ASP A 768 4.83 -1.42 -1.08
CA ASP A 768 5.47 -0.52 -0.13
C ASP A 768 5.63 -1.20 1.24
N ARG A 769 6.81 -1.14 1.83
CA ARG A 769 7.07 -1.65 3.19
C ARG A 769 6.53 -0.73 4.27
N ARG A 770 6.21 0.52 3.92
CA ARG A 770 5.69 1.52 4.86
C ARG A 770 6.61 1.70 6.06
N ALA A 771 7.91 1.67 5.82
CA ALA A 771 8.92 1.82 6.86
C ALA A 771 9.08 3.32 7.16
N TYR A 772 8.51 3.76 8.27
CA TYR A 772 8.58 5.14 8.75
C TYR A 772 9.33 5.21 10.08
N HIS A 773 10.29 6.14 10.18
CA HIS A 773 10.98 6.44 11.43
C HIS A 773 10.96 7.94 11.73
N ALA A 774 10.89 8.27 13.02
CA ALA A 774 10.89 9.65 13.49
C ALA A 774 12.28 10.27 13.35
N PHE A 775 12.33 11.59 13.16
CA PHE A 775 13.58 12.34 13.32
C PHE A 775 14.01 12.41 14.79
N ASP A 776 15.29 12.72 15.01
CA ASP A 776 15.84 12.96 16.34
C ASP A 776 15.33 14.31 16.91
N LYS A 777 14.49 14.25 17.95
CA LYS A 777 13.93 15.42 18.62
C LYS A 777 14.99 16.21 19.39
N GLU A 778 16.04 15.56 19.90
CA GLU A 778 17.09 16.21 20.69
C GLU A 778 17.97 17.14 19.85
N ASN A 779 18.03 16.90 18.54
CA ASN A 779 18.76 17.75 17.60
C ASN A 779 17.93 18.96 17.11
N LEU A 780 16.70 19.17 17.58
CA LEU A 780 15.87 20.29 17.13
C LEU A 780 16.21 21.62 17.83
N THR A 781 15.99 22.72 17.10
CA THR A 781 16.01 24.09 17.65
C THR A 781 14.56 24.57 17.79
N LEU A 782 14.05 24.57 19.02
CA LEU A 782 12.65 24.89 19.33
C LEU A 782 12.48 26.29 19.97
N GLN A 783 13.57 27.05 20.10
CA GLN A 783 13.49 28.44 20.58
C GLN A 783 12.77 29.33 19.54
N GLY A 784 11.86 30.18 20.02
CA GLY A 784 11.17 31.18 19.20
C GLY A 784 9.78 30.77 18.69
N TYR A 785 9.32 29.55 18.99
CA TYR A 785 7.92 29.18 18.80
C TYR A 785 7.04 29.81 19.91
N ASP A 786 5.76 30.04 19.59
CA ASP A 786 4.78 30.55 20.54
C ASP A 786 4.42 29.52 21.63
N HIS A 787 3.72 29.99 22.67
CA HIS A 787 3.14 29.15 23.73
C HIS A 787 1.61 29.27 23.77
N ILE A 788 0.96 29.32 22.60
CA ILE A 788 -0.51 29.34 22.51
C ILE A 788 -1.08 28.13 23.26
N LYS A 789 -2.01 28.39 24.18
CA LYS A 789 -2.63 27.36 25.02
C LYS A 789 -3.40 26.35 24.19
N ARG A 790 -3.23 25.07 24.53
CA ARG A 790 -4.01 23.95 23.98
C ARG A 790 -5.49 24.18 24.20
N GLN A 791 -6.29 24.02 23.15
CA GLN A 791 -7.74 24.01 23.25
C GLN A 791 -8.21 22.74 23.95
N LYS A 792 -9.19 22.87 24.84
CA LYS A 792 -9.76 21.77 25.62
C LYS A 792 -11.27 21.80 25.48
N ILE A 793 -11.88 20.62 25.41
CA ILE A 793 -13.34 20.49 25.50
C ILE A 793 -13.80 20.93 26.90
N ALA A 794 -15.08 21.30 27.03
CA ALA A 794 -15.65 21.63 28.33
C ALA A 794 -15.61 20.41 29.26
N HIS A 795 -15.22 20.63 30.52
CA HIS A 795 -15.24 19.58 31.55
C HIS A 795 -16.68 19.15 31.85
N ILE A 796 -16.88 17.85 32.07
CA ILE A 796 -18.18 17.25 32.37
C ILE A 796 -18.17 16.82 33.84
N GLU A 797 -19.15 17.25 34.61
CA GLU A 797 -19.28 16.87 36.02
C GLU A 797 -19.51 15.35 36.16
N GLY A 798 -18.67 14.68 36.94
CA GLY A 798 -18.75 13.23 37.17
C GLY A 798 -20.12 12.74 37.67
N ALA A 799 -20.80 13.54 38.50
CA ALA A 799 -22.15 13.25 38.98
C ALA A 799 -23.19 13.15 37.85
N LYS A 800 -23.05 13.95 36.77
CA LYS A 800 -23.90 13.86 35.57
C LYS A 800 -23.53 12.65 34.72
N SER A 801 -22.24 12.35 34.59
CA SER A 801 -21.73 11.21 33.83
C SER A 801 -22.10 9.85 34.46
N LYS A 802 -22.18 9.75 35.79
CA LYS A 802 -22.49 8.54 36.55
C LYS A 802 -23.89 7.98 36.26
N GLY A 803 -24.85 8.86 35.90
CA GLY A 803 -26.26 8.49 35.70
C GLY A 803 -26.65 8.12 34.27
N THR A 804 -25.71 8.10 33.31
CA THR A 804 -26.04 7.88 31.90
C THR A 804 -25.00 7.04 31.16
N PHE A 805 -25.47 6.37 30.11
CA PHE A 805 -24.65 5.66 29.12
C PHE A 805 -24.38 6.51 27.86
N ARG A 806 -24.81 7.79 27.83
CA ARG A 806 -24.51 8.73 26.73
C ARG A 806 -23.10 9.27 26.83
N ASP A 807 -22.46 9.46 25.67
CA ASP A 807 -21.21 10.20 25.58
C ASP A 807 -21.51 11.70 25.65
N LEU A 808 -21.27 12.30 26.81
CA LEU A 808 -21.52 13.71 27.05
C LEU A 808 -20.36 14.62 26.53
N ARG A 809 -19.29 14.04 25.96
CA ARG A 809 -18.10 14.81 25.53
C ARG A 809 -18.41 15.56 24.24
N PRO A 810 -18.44 16.90 24.27
CA PRO A 810 -18.66 17.67 23.06
C PRO A 810 -17.48 17.51 22.09
N THR A 811 -17.68 17.99 20.87
CA THR A 811 -16.59 18.22 19.92
C THR A 811 -16.11 19.65 20.02
N PHE A 812 -14.95 19.94 19.43
CA PHE A 812 -14.51 21.33 19.32
C PHE A 812 -15.53 22.19 18.59
N THR A 813 -15.61 23.47 18.96
CA THR A 813 -16.24 24.47 18.11
C THR A 813 -15.33 24.79 16.93
N GLU A 814 -15.87 25.39 15.87
CA GLU A 814 -15.06 25.80 14.72
C GLU A 814 -13.96 26.81 15.12
N GLU A 815 -14.22 27.65 16.14
CA GLU A 815 -13.23 28.59 16.67
C GLU A 815 -12.09 27.86 17.40
N GLN A 816 -12.42 26.88 18.26
CA GLN A 816 -11.42 26.04 18.91
C GLN A 816 -10.60 25.26 17.88
N MET A 817 -11.26 24.73 16.85
CA MET A 817 -10.62 24.03 15.75
C MET A 817 -9.56 24.93 15.08
N LYS A 818 -9.95 26.14 14.64
CA LYS A 818 -9.01 27.09 14.01
C LYS A 818 -7.80 27.38 14.91
N LYS A 819 -8.05 27.75 16.17
CA LYS A 819 -6.98 28.02 17.16
C LYS A 819 -6.06 26.84 17.41
N GLU A 820 -6.61 25.62 17.52
CA GLU A 820 -5.79 24.43 17.77
C GLU A 820 -4.94 24.05 16.55
N THR A 821 -5.45 24.21 15.32
CA THR A 821 -4.65 23.95 14.12
C THR A 821 -3.43 24.86 13.97
N GLU A 822 -3.52 26.11 14.44
CA GLU A 822 -2.42 27.08 14.37
C GLU A 822 -1.21 26.65 15.21
N ARG A 823 -1.40 25.77 16.21
CA ARG A 823 -0.33 25.26 17.07
C ARG A 823 0.57 24.23 16.38
N CYS A 824 0.14 23.66 15.25
CA CYS A 824 0.90 22.64 14.54
C CYS A 824 2.21 23.19 13.98
N LEU A 825 3.35 22.65 14.42
CA LEU A 825 4.68 23.11 14.00
C LEU A 825 5.03 22.82 12.54
N GLY A 826 4.24 21.98 11.85
CA GLY A 826 4.57 21.58 10.48
C GLY A 826 5.87 20.75 10.40
N CYS A 827 6.06 19.79 11.30
CA CYS A 827 7.35 19.12 11.55
C CYS A 827 8.08 18.55 10.31
N GLY A 828 7.34 17.94 9.36
CA GLY A 828 7.91 17.30 8.18
C GLY A 828 7.71 18.07 6.87
N ALA A 829 8.60 17.82 5.90
CA ALA A 829 8.44 18.19 4.49
C ALA A 829 8.98 17.06 3.60
N THR A 830 8.36 16.84 2.45
CA THR A 830 8.90 15.92 1.44
C THR A 830 10.19 16.49 0.83
N THR A 831 11.14 15.63 0.54
CA THR A 831 12.37 15.94 -0.20
C THR A 831 12.34 15.23 -1.55
N VAL A 832 13.14 15.73 -2.50
CA VAL A 832 13.25 15.13 -3.84
C VAL A 832 14.71 15.00 -4.27
N ASP A 833 15.11 13.79 -4.64
CA ASP A 833 16.32 13.55 -5.41
C ASP A 833 16.04 13.89 -6.89
N GLN A 834 16.52 15.04 -7.32
CA GLN A 834 16.35 15.52 -8.69
C GLN A 834 17.12 14.70 -9.73
N ASP A 835 18.18 14.00 -9.33
CA ASP A 835 18.95 13.14 -10.20
C ASP A 835 18.30 11.76 -10.37
N GLN A 836 17.48 11.33 -9.41
CA GLN A 836 16.62 10.15 -9.51
C GLN A 836 15.25 10.47 -10.14
N CYS A 837 14.80 11.71 -10.11
CA CYS A 837 13.53 12.11 -10.74
C CYS A 837 13.52 11.82 -12.25
N ILE A 838 12.42 11.26 -12.76
CA ILE A 838 12.19 11.03 -14.20
C ILE A 838 11.19 12.01 -14.83
N GLY A 839 10.66 12.96 -14.04
CA GLY A 839 9.79 14.03 -14.53
C GLY A 839 8.41 13.59 -15.01
N CYS A 840 7.80 12.58 -14.36
CA CYS A 840 6.49 12.05 -14.76
C CYS A 840 5.28 12.86 -14.26
N GLY A 841 5.43 13.67 -13.21
CA GLY A 841 4.33 14.50 -12.69
C GLY A 841 3.32 13.83 -11.76
N ALA A 842 3.41 12.51 -11.53
CA ALA A 842 2.49 11.80 -10.62
C ALA A 842 2.49 12.37 -9.19
N CYS A 843 3.64 12.86 -8.70
CA CYS A 843 3.70 13.51 -7.39
C CYS A 843 2.93 14.84 -7.33
N THR A 844 2.84 15.56 -8.44
CA THR A 844 2.14 16.84 -8.56
C THR A 844 0.63 16.63 -8.55
N THR A 845 0.13 15.62 -9.25
CA THR A 845 -1.31 15.30 -9.30
C THR A 845 -1.89 14.84 -7.96
N ARG A 846 -1.03 14.37 -7.04
CA ARG A 846 -1.43 13.98 -5.67
C ARG A 846 -1.29 15.10 -4.63
N CYS A 847 -0.69 16.22 -4.97
CA CYS A 847 -0.44 17.29 -4.01
C CYS A 847 -1.64 18.24 -3.91
N LYS A 848 -2.43 18.16 -2.82
CA LYS A 848 -3.56 19.07 -2.54
C LYS A 848 -3.16 20.45 -1.98
N PHE A 849 -1.85 20.75 -1.94
CA PHE A 849 -1.27 21.90 -1.24
C PHE A 849 -0.38 22.77 -2.15
N ASP A 850 -0.32 22.46 -3.45
CA ASP A 850 0.54 23.14 -4.43
C ASP A 850 2.02 23.22 -4.00
N ALA A 851 2.46 22.24 -3.20
CA ALA A 851 3.82 22.17 -2.66
C ALA A 851 4.80 21.53 -3.65
N ILE A 852 4.32 20.98 -4.77
CA ILE A 852 5.15 20.28 -5.76
C ILE A 852 4.84 20.85 -7.13
N THR A 853 5.88 21.24 -7.86
CA THR A 853 5.78 21.67 -9.25
C THR A 853 6.76 20.88 -10.12
N LEU A 854 6.41 20.68 -11.39
CA LEU A 854 7.39 20.31 -12.41
C LEU A 854 7.92 21.57 -13.07
N TYR A 855 9.24 21.68 -13.21
CA TYR A 855 9.87 22.72 -14.02
C TYR A 855 10.71 22.08 -15.12
N LYS A 856 10.73 22.73 -16.29
CA LYS A 856 11.53 22.26 -17.43
C LYS A 856 13.01 22.53 -17.17
N LYS A 857 13.79 21.48 -16.87
CA LYS A 857 15.23 21.56 -16.58
C LYS A 857 16.08 21.34 -17.84
N TYR A 858 15.57 20.53 -18.77
CA TYR A 858 16.28 20.15 -19.99
C TYR A 858 15.49 20.57 -21.24
N ASP A 859 16.14 20.50 -22.40
CA ASP A 859 15.50 20.76 -23.68
C ASP A 859 16.00 19.75 -24.73
N ALA A 860 15.74 18.47 -24.45
CA ALA A 860 16.11 17.36 -25.31
C ALA A 860 14.90 16.82 -26.08
N GLN A 861 15.10 16.49 -27.35
CA GLN A 861 14.13 15.87 -28.23
C GLN A 861 14.62 14.49 -28.67
N SER A 862 13.68 13.64 -29.11
CA SER A 862 13.99 12.36 -29.73
C SER A 862 14.74 12.52 -31.05
N VAL A 863 15.28 11.42 -31.55
CA VAL A 863 15.91 11.34 -32.86
C VAL A 863 15.43 10.12 -33.59
N THR A 864 15.55 10.15 -34.91
CA THR A 864 15.27 8.96 -35.72
C THR A 864 16.32 7.87 -35.44
N LEU A 865 15.97 6.61 -35.67
CA LEU A 865 16.89 5.47 -35.51
C LEU A 865 18.19 5.65 -36.31
N LYS A 866 18.13 6.27 -37.51
CA LYS A 866 19.31 6.56 -38.34
C LYS A 866 20.28 7.53 -37.67
N GLU A 867 19.75 8.56 -37.01
CA GLU A 867 20.53 9.61 -36.33
C GLU A 867 20.99 9.21 -34.92
N LEU A 868 20.33 8.20 -34.34
CA LEU A 868 20.63 7.72 -32.99
C LEU A 868 22.04 7.15 -32.88
N LYS A 869 22.47 6.32 -33.85
CA LYS A 869 23.78 5.65 -33.82
C LYS A 869 24.96 6.64 -33.76
N PRO A 870 25.05 7.67 -34.62
CA PRO A 870 26.08 8.72 -34.49
C PRO A 870 26.08 9.43 -33.13
N LYS A 871 24.90 9.80 -32.60
CA LYS A 871 24.79 10.47 -31.29
C LYS A 871 25.27 9.56 -30.14
N VAL A 872 24.89 8.30 -30.17
CA VAL A 872 25.33 7.28 -29.21
C VAL A 872 26.86 7.14 -29.22
N ILE A 873 27.48 7.00 -30.39
CA ILE A 873 28.95 6.90 -30.50
C ILE A 873 29.63 8.14 -29.91
N LYS A 874 29.14 9.33 -30.25
CA LYS A 874 29.65 10.60 -29.69
C LYS A 874 29.57 10.62 -28.16
N ASN A 875 28.46 10.16 -27.59
CA ASN A 875 28.27 10.08 -26.15
C ASN A 875 29.19 9.05 -25.47
N ILE A 876 29.42 7.89 -26.10
CA ILE A 876 30.38 6.89 -25.59
C ILE A 876 31.78 7.49 -25.47
N ILE A 877 32.24 8.21 -26.49
CA ILE A 877 33.56 8.87 -26.49
C ILE A 877 33.61 9.92 -25.38
N LYS A 878 32.59 10.79 -25.29
CA LYS A 878 32.49 11.81 -24.23
C LYS A 878 32.52 11.19 -22.84
N ARG A 879 31.76 10.11 -22.61
CA ARG A 879 31.72 9.38 -21.35
C ARG A 879 33.08 8.82 -20.96
N LYS A 880 33.78 8.15 -21.90
CA LYS A 880 35.13 7.63 -21.65
C LYS A 880 36.10 8.73 -21.23
N PHE A 881 36.04 9.90 -21.87
CA PHE A 881 36.84 11.06 -21.50
C PHE A 881 36.52 11.55 -20.07
N VAL A 882 35.24 11.72 -19.74
CA VAL A 882 34.80 12.16 -18.40
C VAL A 882 35.26 11.19 -17.30
N ILE A 883 35.12 9.88 -17.53
CA ILE A 883 35.55 8.85 -16.58
C ILE A 883 37.06 8.93 -16.36
N LYS A 884 37.85 9.03 -17.45
CA LYS A 884 39.31 9.14 -17.36
C LYS A 884 39.72 10.40 -16.58
N ALA A 885 39.11 11.54 -16.88
CA ALA A 885 39.38 12.80 -16.19
C ALA A 885 39.04 12.72 -14.68
N ARG A 886 37.90 12.10 -14.31
CA ARG A 886 37.53 11.88 -12.90
C ARG A 886 38.49 10.94 -12.17
N LYS A 887 38.94 9.85 -12.80
CA LYS A 887 39.95 8.94 -12.23
C LYS A 887 41.25 9.67 -11.92
N ILE A 888 41.72 10.50 -12.85
CA ILE A 888 42.92 11.34 -12.66
C ILE A 888 42.71 12.28 -11.46
N LYS A 889 41.59 13.02 -11.41
CA LYS A 889 41.28 13.93 -10.30
C LYS A 889 41.17 13.23 -8.93
N LYS A 890 40.55 12.04 -8.88
CA LYS A 890 40.47 11.23 -7.64
C LYS A 890 41.85 10.71 -7.22
N SER A 891 42.75 10.40 -8.16
CA SER A 891 44.14 10.01 -7.86
C SER A 891 44.94 11.15 -7.23
N PHE A 892 44.79 12.39 -7.70
CA PHE A 892 45.45 13.55 -7.11
C PHE A 892 44.91 13.88 -5.71
N LYS A 893 43.61 13.71 -5.47
CA LYS A 893 42.97 13.90 -4.14
C LYS A 893 43.32 12.83 -3.10
N ARG A 894 43.82 11.66 -3.50
CA ARG A 894 44.27 10.60 -2.57
C ARG A 894 45.73 10.74 -2.16
N ASN A 895 46.50 11.53 -2.91
CA ASN A 895 47.92 11.80 -2.67
C ASN A 895 48.15 13.18 -1.99
N SER A 896 47.07 13.80 -1.53
CA SER A 896 46.99 15.04 -0.75
C SER A 896 46.16 14.77 0.50
#